data_AF-A0A3M7L6R0-F1
#
_entry.id   AF-A0A3M7L6R0-F1
#
_cell.length_a   1.000
_cell.length_b   1.000
_cell.length_c   1.000
_cell.angle_alpha   90.00
_cell.angle_beta   90.00
_cell.angle_gamma   90.00
#
_symmetry.space_group_name_H-M   'P 1'
#
loop_
_entity.id
_entity.type
_entity.pdbx_description
1 polymer ?
#
loop_
_entity_poly.entity_id
_entity_poly.type
_entity_poly.pdbx_seq_one_letter_code
_entity_poly.pdbx_strand_id
1 'polypeptide(L)'
;YVGITEGECRNKGCCWNPADFQDFPYVDVPWCFTQNAHPAEYEAAKIQEDNGGGSYAELALVKSVQPELGPDVTKLSASVRRVGCDTLRLTLRDADEARWEVPTHLFKSDILAGSGPSMNGACGGSATTLEYNLLPHPFSLTVTRSGDGASLFNSTGQRLVFKDQYLELSTVLSPGATLFGAGERVSRSLHLARNGAPRPLWNRDIGPALEEQNSYGSHPWVLGLEPGTARGGFVFGGPTPLAVMEQFTAVIGRPALVPYWTLGWHQCKYGYASVWEVREVVANYSAAGLPLEAQWIDIDQMDHWMDFTFDPVDFPVEEMQALVEDLHANGQKFVPILDPGIKVEPGYHAYDEALKRDLFVRNVEGDPYLGWVWPGPCHFLDYLLPRTAAYWEEELAAHHNILPWDGIWIDMNEISNFCTGDLCRLKPETESEVMSVLNSHHDGSSEYNAHQLYSLAQTRVTAAAVESSYLGVGAYAAHWTGDNVATWDQLAKSIAGVLNIGLVGIAMGGADICGFQGNTTSELCARWVSLGAFYPFARSHSDLHSTRQELYLWPEVAEAGRQALSQRYRLLPYLYSTMRAAHDTGAPAMRPLWMTFPEDVAGHRNDRQFMFGDALLVTPVLTQGARSVEGHFPPGTWYSLWNASDVVHARANGTDVTLDAPLERIPYHVRGGRIIGTAEPRRTTRDTKAGALTLLVALPGEGSGAERSAHGVVYNDDGESARASPCSFLHANVTVRRDGQGSLSGTLKIAFGSSWAWPGGARYPDDALGGAESVAADGDPPIPWPSLAGLRILGWEGGAPEAGSMDSCQDLFASKRLRRSGGILTQTDHDGFEQDEGSPRVFSATSSQSSLGAYMGCESTGDASGSTPYSEQYDEDRAGPQLLALVRRGEYSPSEVTPELLMTMLWIMDSWHSQYKSRADVCLQIYLALHPAPQPMFHYFKAHMLAMQPGILQSCGWNARVDSELPACDDLLAQHPVHAAILNFVQDEVVRRCSGMCVAQNHDQIQQARFVAALPMAFDKVVSVF
;
A
#
# COMPACT_ATOMS: atom_id res chain seq x y z
N TYR A 1 10.16 -15.02 -37.97
CA TYR A 1 9.42 -14.67 -39.20
C TYR A 1 8.33 -15.72 -39.40
N VAL A 2 7.06 -15.31 -39.46
CA VAL A 2 5.95 -16.21 -39.81
C VAL A 2 5.87 -16.33 -41.34
N GLY A 3 5.60 -17.53 -41.86
CA GLY A 3 5.38 -17.76 -43.30
C GLY A 3 6.62 -17.69 -44.21
N ILE A 4 7.82 -17.47 -43.67
CA ILE A 4 9.05 -17.35 -44.46
C ILE A 4 9.42 -18.67 -45.18
N THR A 5 9.76 -18.58 -46.47
CA THR A 5 10.23 -19.72 -47.27
C THR A 5 11.72 -20.02 -47.06
N GLU A 6 12.16 -21.22 -47.46
CA GLU A 6 13.57 -21.58 -47.47
C GLU A 6 14.43 -20.60 -48.29
N GLY A 7 13.92 -20.12 -49.43
CA GLY A 7 14.62 -19.18 -50.30
C GLY A 7 14.82 -17.82 -49.62
N GLU A 8 13.78 -17.25 -49.02
CA GLU A 8 13.86 -16.00 -48.27
C GLU A 8 14.73 -16.14 -47.02
N CYS A 9 14.68 -17.29 -46.34
CA CYS A 9 15.52 -17.59 -45.20
C CYS A 9 17.01 -17.57 -45.57
N ARG A 10 17.39 -18.31 -46.63
CA ARG A 10 18.77 -18.36 -47.10
C ARG A 10 19.24 -17.02 -47.67
N ASN A 11 18.36 -16.26 -48.32
CA ASN A 11 18.64 -14.89 -48.77
C ASN A 11 18.89 -13.91 -47.62
N LYS A 12 18.27 -14.12 -46.44
CA LYS A 12 18.56 -13.40 -45.19
C LYS A 12 19.83 -13.89 -44.46
N GLY A 13 20.62 -14.79 -45.07
CA GLY A 13 21.83 -15.35 -44.46
C GLY A 13 21.56 -16.33 -43.32
N CYS A 14 20.31 -16.76 -43.14
CA CYS A 14 19.91 -17.71 -42.11
C CYS A 14 20.03 -19.16 -42.59
N CYS A 15 20.08 -20.09 -41.63
CA CYS A 15 19.92 -21.50 -41.88
C CYS A 15 18.45 -21.89 -41.94
N TRP A 16 18.17 -22.83 -42.85
CA TRP A 16 16.89 -23.52 -42.94
C TRP A 16 17.07 -24.96 -42.45
N ASN A 17 16.32 -25.34 -41.41
CA ASN A 17 16.19 -26.71 -40.94
C ASN A 17 14.76 -26.93 -40.44
N PRO A 18 13.86 -27.51 -41.25
CA PRO A 18 12.54 -27.88 -40.77
C PRO A 18 12.71 -29.03 -39.77
N ALA A 19 12.48 -28.73 -38.48
CA ALA A 19 12.56 -29.73 -37.42
C ALA A 19 11.40 -30.73 -37.57
N ASP A 20 11.69 -32.03 -37.49
CA ASP A 20 10.64 -33.04 -37.39
C ASP A 20 9.92 -32.90 -36.05
N PHE A 21 8.60 -32.66 -36.10
CA PHE A 21 7.77 -32.39 -34.92
C PHE A 21 7.71 -33.52 -33.88
N GLN A 22 8.31 -34.69 -34.16
CA GLN A 22 8.36 -35.83 -33.25
C GLN A 22 9.39 -35.65 -32.12
N ASP A 23 10.47 -34.89 -32.34
CA ASP A 23 11.56 -34.75 -31.35
C ASP A 23 11.30 -33.65 -30.30
N PHE A 24 10.52 -32.60 -30.64
CA PHE A 24 10.27 -31.44 -29.77
C PHE A 24 8.78 -31.00 -29.77
N PRO A 25 7.83 -31.83 -29.31
CA PRO A 25 6.38 -31.58 -29.42
C PRO A 25 5.81 -30.40 -28.60
N TYR A 26 6.65 -29.56 -27.99
CA TYR A 26 6.26 -28.42 -27.14
C TYR A 26 7.07 -27.14 -27.39
N VAL A 27 7.82 -27.07 -28.50
CA VAL A 27 8.65 -25.90 -28.85
C VAL A 27 8.44 -25.58 -30.32
N ASP A 28 8.06 -24.35 -30.64
CA ASP A 28 8.01 -23.86 -32.02
C ASP A 28 9.44 -23.56 -32.52
N VAL A 29 10.20 -24.62 -32.81
CA VAL A 29 11.57 -24.53 -33.31
C VAL A 29 11.53 -23.84 -34.69
N PRO A 30 12.08 -22.61 -34.82
CA PRO A 30 11.89 -21.83 -36.04
C PRO A 30 12.67 -22.45 -37.19
N TRP A 31 11.95 -22.93 -38.21
CA TRP A 31 12.55 -23.56 -39.41
C TRP A 31 13.60 -22.67 -40.07
N CYS A 32 13.38 -21.35 -40.03
CA CYS A 32 14.39 -20.35 -40.35
C CYS A 32 15.01 -19.76 -39.08
N PHE A 33 16.29 -20.07 -38.85
CA PHE A 33 17.07 -19.63 -37.70
C PHE A 33 18.44 -19.15 -38.18
N THR A 34 19.04 -18.15 -37.55
CA THR A 34 20.45 -17.85 -37.80
C THR A 34 21.28 -19.06 -37.35
N GLN A 35 22.26 -19.49 -38.16
CA GLN A 35 23.40 -20.24 -37.61
C GLN A 35 24.07 -19.39 -36.51
N ASN A 36 25.07 -19.93 -35.80
CA ASN A 36 25.90 -19.14 -34.87
C ASN A 36 26.86 -18.20 -35.65
N ALA A 37 26.30 -17.38 -36.53
CA ALA A 37 26.97 -16.58 -37.56
C ALA A 37 27.42 -15.21 -37.03
N HIS A 38 27.98 -15.21 -35.81
CA HIS A 38 28.40 -14.06 -35.01
C HIS A 38 27.24 -13.12 -34.58
N PRO A 39 27.09 -12.80 -33.28
CA PRO A 39 26.12 -11.80 -32.82
C PRO A 39 26.46 -10.40 -33.38
N ALA A 40 25.73 -9.36 -32.97
CA ALA A 40 26.35 -8.04 -32.98
C ALA A 40 27.46 -8.06 -31.93
N GLU A 41 28.70 -8.14 -32.43
CA GLU A 41 29.89 -8.19 -31.60
C GLU A 41 30.26 -6.75 -31.25
N TYR A 42 29.82 -6.31 -30.08
CA TYR A 42 30.44 -5.21 -29.36
C TYR A 42 31.73 -5.70 -28.71
N GLU A 43 32.76 -4.86 -28.65
CA GLU A 43 34.01 -5.16 -27.94
C GLU A 43 34.31 -4.05 -26.92
N ALA A 44 34.73 -4.43 -25.71
CA ALA A 44 35.11 -3.47 -24.69
C ALA A 44 36.53 -2.95 -24.95
N ALA A 45 36.62 -1.78 -25.61
CA ALA A 45 37.88 -1.09 -25.87
C ALA A 45 38.63 -0.73 -24.57
N LYS A 46 37.90 -0.62 -23.46
CA LYS A 46 38.44 -0.30 -22.13
C LYS A 46 37.47 -0.78 -21.06
N ILE A 47 37.99 -1.37 -19.98
CA ILE A 47 37.27 -1.71 -18.75
C ILE A 47 37.99 -1.03 -17.57
N GLN A 48 37.23 -0.44 -16.66
CA GLN A 48 37.71 0.24 -15.45
C GLN A 48 36.87 -0.19 -14.25
N GLU A 49 37.51 -0.38 -13.10
CA GLU A 49 36.81 -0.50 -11.82
C GLU A 49 36.45 0.89 -11.27
N ASP A 50 35.29 1.00 -10.64
CA ASP A 50 34.85 2.17 -9.89
C ASP A 50 35.38 2.07 -8.45
N ASN A 51 35.76 3.20 -7.85
CA ASN A 51 36.08 3.26 -6.41
C ASN A 51 34.87 2.83 -5.54
N GLY A 52 33.65 2.91 -6.09
CA GLY A 52 32.43 2.34 -5.54
C GLY A 52 32.20 0.85 -5.78
N GLY A 53 33.20 0.06 -6.20
CA GLY A 53 33.11 -1.40 -6.36
C GLY A 53 32.20 -1.89 -7.50
N GLY A 54 31.79 -0.98 -8.39
CA GLY A 54 31.25 -1.28 -9.71
C GLY A 54 32.35 -1.40 -10.76
N SER A 55 31.95 -1.63 -12.01
CA SER A 55 32.82 -1.54 -13.17
C SER A 55 32.14 -0.79 -14.31
N TYR A 56 32.94 -0.11 -15.12
CA TYR A 56 32.53 0.63 -16.30
C TYR A 56 33.31 0.15 -17.53
N ALA A 57 32.65 0.00 -18.67
CA ALA A 57 33.28 -0.38 -19.92
C ALA A 57 32.83 0.51 -21.10
N GLU A 58 33.80 0.86 -21.94
CA GLU A 58 33.60 1.61 -23.19
C GLU A 58 33.53 0.58 -24.32
N LEU A 59 32.36 0.43 -24.95
CA LEU A 59 32.11 -0.59 -25.98
C LEU A 59 32.10 0.03 -27.37
N ALA A 60 32.75 -0.62 -28.34
CA ALA A 60 32.68 -0.27 -29.76
C ALA A 60 31.97 -1.39 -30.55
N LEU A 61 31.11 -1.03 -31.49
CA LEU A 61 30.48 -1.98 -32.41
C LEU A 61 31.52 -2.47 -33.45
N VAL A 62 31.81 -3.76 -33.46
CA VAL A 62 32.71 -4.40 -34.43
C VAL A 62 31.94 -5.11 -35.54
N LYS A 63 30.71 -5.57 -35.27
CA LYS A 63 29.83 -6.17 -36.28
C LYS A 63 28.37 -5.72 -36.15
N SER A 64 27.84 -5.04 -37.18
CA SER A 64 26.41 -4.77 -37.35
C SER A 64 25.62 -6.05 -37.68
N VAL A 65 24.38 -6.13 -37.19
CA VAL A 65 23.39 -7.16 -37.58
C VAL A 65 22.02 -6.51 -37.81
N GLN A 66 21.13 -7.23 -38.52
CA GLN A 66 19.73 -6.83 -38.75
C GLN A 66 19.58 -5.35 -39.20
N PRO A 67 20.23 -4.91 -40.30
CA PRO A 67 20.12 -3.53 -40.78
C PRO A 67 18.69 -3.12 -41.16
N GLU A 68 17.78 -4.08 -41.37
CA GLU A 68 16.35 -3.81 -41.56
C GLU A 68 15.63 -3.26 -40.31
N LEU A 69 16.25 -3.32 -39.12
CA LEU A 69 15.72 -2.74 -37.87
C LEU A 69 16.31 -1.36 -37.54
N GLY A 70 16.95 -0.71 -38.53
CA GLY A 70 17.54 0.62 -38.38
C GLY A 70 19.03 0.64 -38.02
N PRO A 71 19.60 1.84 -37.82
CA PRO A 71 21.02 2.04 -37.57
C PRO A 71 21.45 1.50 -36.20
N ASP A 72 22.66 0.96 -36.13
CA ASP A 72 23.30 0.54 -34.88
C ASP A 72 23.96 1.71 -34.16
N VAL A 73 23.89 1.71 -32.82
CA VAL A 73 24.61 2.67 -31.98
C VAL A 73 26.08 2.26 -31.89
N THR A 74 26.97 2.98 -32.59
CA THR A 74 28.35 2.50 -32.80
C THR A 74 29.24 2.51 -31.56
N LYS A 75 28.89 3.27 -30.52
CA LYS A 75 29.58 3.30 -29.22
C LYS A 75 28.57 3.17 -28.08
N LEU A 76 28.80 2.26 -27.14
CA LEU A 76 28.01 2.15 -25.92
C LEU A 76 28.88 2.39 -24.68
N SER A 77 28.24 2.86 -23.62
CA SER A 77 28.77 2.84 -22.27
C SER A 77 28.05 1.78 -21.46
N ALA A 78 28.80 0.88 -20.82
CA ALA A 78 28.27 -0.18 -19.98
C ALA A 78 28.70 0.06 -18.53
N SER A 79 27.79 -0.14 -17.57
CA SER A 79 28.14 -0.12 -16.14
C SER A 79 27.46 -1.23 -15.35
N VAL A 80 28.23 -1.86 -14.47
CA VAL A 80 27.74 -2.72 -13.38
C VAL A 80 27.95 -1.93 -12.09
N ARG A 81 26.88 -1.73 -11.30
CA ARG A 81 26.97 -1.06 -9.99
C ARG A 81 26.30 -1.89 -8.92
N ARG A 82 26.91 -1.97 -7.74
CA ARG A 82 26.26 -2.55 -6.56
C ARG A 82 25.32 -1.50 -5.95
N VAL A 83 24.06 -1.89 -5.72
CA VAL A 83 23.01 -1.00 -5.19
C VAL A 83 22.34 -1.56 -3.93
N GLY A 84 22.61 -2.82 -3.62
CA GLY A 84 22.37 -3.49 -2.34
C GLY A 84 23.39 -4.63 -2.19
N CYS A 85 23.51 -5.23 -1.01
CA CYS A 85 24.56 -6.25 -0.76
C CYS A 85 24.56 -7.37 -1.80
N ASP A 86 23.36 -7.89 -2.06
CA ASP A 86 23.07 -8.92 -3.06
C ASP A 86 22.16 -8.37 -4.17
N THR A 87 22.44 -7.14 -4.61
CA THR A 87 21.73 -6.50 -5.73
C THR A 87 22.68 -5.71 -6.61
N LEU A 88 22.81 -6.14 -7.86
CA LEU A 88 23.57 -5.44 -8.90
C LEU A 88 22.61 -4.77 -9.89
N ARG A 89 22.83 -3.48 -10.18
CA ARG A 89 22.21 -2.75 -11.28
C ARG A 89 23.10 -2.87 -12.52
N LEU A 90 22.51 -3.31 -13.63
CA LEU A 90 23.16 -3.36 -14.93
C LEU A 90 22.64 -2.19 -15.78
N THR A 91 23.49 -1.57 -16.58
CA THR A 91 23.06 -0.46 -17.47
C THR A 91 23.92 -0.43 -18.73
N LEU A 92 23.26 -0.28 -19.87
CA LEU A 92 23.85 -0.05 -21.19
C LEU A 92 23.22 1.24 -21.74
N ARG A 93 24.05 2.16 -22.20
CA ARG A 93 23.64 3.45 -22.79
C ARG A 93 24.41 3.68 -24.08
N ASP A 94 23.86 4.51 -24.95
CA ASP A 94 24.65 5.21 -25.96
C ASP A 94 25.77 6.02 -25.26
N ALA A 95 26.93 6.15 -25.90
CA ALA A 95 28.08 6.89 -25.37
C ALA A 95 28.27 8.28 -25.98
N ASP A 96 27.61 8.56 -27.11
CA ASP A 96 27.67 9.84 -27.80
C ASP A 96 26.40 10.70 -27.55
N GLU A 97 25.22 10.06 -27.42
CA GLU A 97 23.94 10.75 -27.25
C GLU A 97 23.15 10.29 -26.00
N ALA A 98 22.37 11.19 -25.41
CA ALA A 98 21.49 10.87 -24.28
C ALA A 98 20.15 10.33 -24.79
N ARG A 99 19.82 9.09 -24.42
CA ARG A 99 18.54 8.44 -24.71
C ARG A 99 17.54 8.64 -23.56
N TRP A 100 16.25 8.48 -23.84
CA TRP A 100 15.21 8.50 -22.81
C TRP A 100 15.40 7.34 -21.81
N GLU A 101 15.18 7.62 -20.52
CA GLU A 101 15.16 6.65 -19.43
C GLU A 101 13.91 6.88 -18.59
N VAL A 102 13.33 5.79 -18.06
CA VAL A 102 12.12 5.81 -17.22
C VAL A 102 12.30 6.82 -16.07
N PRO A 103 11.43 7.84 -15.92
CA PRO A 103 11.56 8.86 -14.89
C PRO A 103 11.56 8.28 -13.48
N THR A 104 12.70 8.36 -12.80
CA THR A 104 12.91 7.73 -11.48
C THR A 104 12.01 8.28 -10.38
N HIS A 105 11.54 9.53 -10.53
CA HIS A 105 10.65 10.20 -9.56
C HIS A 105 9.24 9.57 -9.46
N LEU A 106 8.87 8.69 -10.40
CA LEU A 106 7.64 7.89 -10.35
C LEU A 106 7.71 6.76 -9.31
N PHE A 107 8.90 6.48 -8.77
CA PHE A 107 9.15 5.55 -7.68
C PHE A 107 9.85 6.34 -6.55
N LYS A 108 9.24 6.47 -5.35
CA LYS A 108 9.96 7.02 -4.18
C LYS A 108 11.01 6.05 -3.58
N SER A 109 11.79 5.35 -4.42
CA SER A 109 13.04 4.65 -4.05
C SER A 109 14.25 5.35 -4.67
N ASP A 110 15.09 5.93 -3.81
CA ASP A 110 16.36 6.57 -4.18
C ASP A 110 17.38 5.62 -4.85
N ILE A 111 17.16 4.30 -4.75
CA ILE A 111 17.99 3.29 -5.40
C ILE A 111 17.94 3.42 -6.94
N LEU A 112 16.76 3.76 -7.48
CA LEU A 112 16.60 4.00 -8.93
C LEU A 112 17.19 5.34 -9.36
N ALA A 113 17.12 6.37 -8.52
CA ALA A 113 17.76 7.67 -8.76
C ALA A 113 19.30 7.61 -8.66
N GLY A 114 19.87 6.58 -8.01
CA GLY A 114 21.31 6.45 -7.81
C GLY A 114 21.86 7.27 -6.65
N SER A 115 20.98 7.90 -5.86
CA SER A 115 21.25 8.57 -4.58
C SER A 115 21.31 7.60 -3.39
N GLY A 116 21.05 6.31 -3.61
CA GLY A 116 21.19 5.25 -2.61
C GLY A 116 22.57 5.21 -1.91
N PRO A 117 22.65 4.67 -0.68
CA PRO A 117 23.79 4.86 0.20
C PRO A 117 25.10 4.30 -0.37
N SER A 118 26.16 5.11 -0.26
CA SER A 118 27.55 4.72 -0.57
C SER A 118 27.94 3.41 0.16
N MET A 119 28.69 2.54 -0.54
CA MET A 119 28.89 1.12 -0.18
C MET A 119 29.34 0.83 1.26
N ASN A 120 29.93 1.80 1.96
CA ASN A 120 30.45 1.60 3.32
C ASN A 120 29.34 1.46 4.39
N GLY A 121 28.10 1.88 4.10
CA GLY A 121 26.98 1.80 5.06
C GLY A 121 26.10 0.55 4.94
N ALA A 122 25.69 0.21 3.71
CA ALA A 122 24.52 -0.63 3.45
C ALA A 122 24.60 -2.08 3.95
N CYS A 123 25.79 -2.64 4.16
CA CYS A 123 25.97 -4.07 4.45
C CYS A 123 26.51 -4.39 5.86
N GLY A 124 26.79 -3.38 6.69
CA GLY A 124 27.21 -3.59 8.10
C GLY A 124 28.46 -4.45 8.32
N GLY A 125 29.28 -4.67 7.30
CA GLY A 125 30.43 -5.60 7.32
C GLY A 125 30.14 -7.03 6.82
N SER A 126 28.92 -7.32 6.37
CA SER A 126 28.60 -8.59 5.69
C SER A 126 29.29 -8.70 4.32
N ALA A 127 29.73 -9.91 3.96
CA ALA A 127 30.33 -10.17 2.67
C ALA A 127 29.25 -10.34 1.58
N THR A 128 29.44 -9.68 0.44
CA THR A 128 28.50 -9.74 -0.69
C THR A 128 28.55 -11.11 -1.37
N THR A 129 27.41 -11.74 -1.63
CA THR A 129 27.37 -13.06 -2.28
C THR A 129 27.43 -12.99 -3.81
N LEU A 130 27.20 -11.82 -4.41
CA LEU A 130 27.26 -11.64 -5.88
C LEU A 130 28.63 -11.20 -6.40
N GLU A 131 29.24 -12.10 -7.19
CA GLU A 131 30.40 -11.87 -8.04
C GLU A 131 29.96 -11.58 -9.49
N TYR A 132 30.74 -10.83 -10.24
CA TYR A 132 30.50 -10.58 -11.66
C TYR A 132 31.81 -10.46 -12.45
N ASN A 133 31.73 -10.67 -13.76
CA ASN A 133 32.86 -10.55 -14.68
C ASN A 133 32.43 -9.91 -16.01
N LEU A 134 33.31 -9.10 -16.59
CA LEU A 134 33.13 -8.43 -17.88
C LEU A 134 34.19 -8.97 -18.86
N LEU A 135 33.76 -9.84 -19.77
CA LEU A 135 34.61 -10.34 -20.85
C LEU A 135 34.63 -9.29 -21.98
N PRO A 136 35.81 -8.90 -22.51
CA PRO A 136 35.90 -7.80 -23.46
C PRO A 136 35.65 -8.18 -24.94
N HIS A 137 35.94 -9.42 -25.34
CA HIS A 137 36.02 -9.84 -26.75
C HIS A 137 35.37 -11.22 -26.99
N PRO A 138 34.15 -11.30 -27.57
CA PRO A 138 33.17 -10.22 -27.67
C PRO A 138 32.66 -9.83 -26.27
N PHE A 139 32.09 -8.63 -26.15
CA PHE A 139 31.60 -8.12 -24.88
C PHE A 139 30.50 -9.01 -24.31
N SER A 140 30.71 -9.48 -23.09
CA SER A 140 29.70 -10.25 -22.35
C SER A 140 29.86 -10.11 -20.84
N LEU A 141 28.74 -10.26 -20.14
CA LEU A 141 28.62 -10.14 -18.69
C LEU A 141 28.20 -11.49 -18.11
N THR A 142 28.85 -11.89 -17.04
CA THR A 142 28.40 -12.98 -16.17
C THR A 142 28.22 -12.50 -14.74
N VAL A 143 27.16 -12.95 -14.06
CA VAL A 143 26.93 -12.75 -12.63
C VAL A 143 26.70 -14.10 -11.97
N THR A 144 27.45 -14.38 -10.91
CA THR A 144 27.45 -15.66 -10.17
C THR A 144 27.31 -15.42 -8.67
N ARG A 145 26.54 -16.28 -7.98
CA ARG A 145 26.56 -16.30 -6.52
C ARG A 145 27.72 -17.14 -6.00
N SER A 146 28.56 -16.57 -5.15
CA SER A 146 29.76 -17.23 -4.58
C SER A 146 29.46 -18.34 -3.57
N GLY A 147 28.28 -18.28 -2.92
CA GLY A 147 27.87 -19.26 -1.89
C GLY A 147 27.57 -20.67 -2.43
N ASP A 148 27.13 -20.80 -3.68
CA ASP A 148 26.76 -22.08 -4.31
C ASP A 148 27.20 -22.23 -5.79
N GLY A 149 27.74 -21.16 -6.40
CA GLY A 149 28.16 -21.15 -7.80
C GLY A 149 27.04 -20.89 -8.82
N ALA A 150 25.83 -20.52 -8.39
CA ALA A 150 24.70 -20.33 -9.30
C ALA A 150 24.95 -19.18 -10.31
N SER A 151 24.85 -19.49 -11.60
CA SER A 151 25.04 -18.53 -12.71
C SER A 151 23.74 -17.77 -13.01
N LEU A 152 23.53 -16.65 -12.31
CA LEU A 152 22.30 -15.84 -12.35
C LEU A 152 22.13 -15.05 -13.64
N PHE A 153 23.21 -14.51 -14.20
CA PHE A 153 23.20 -13.85 -15.50
C PHE A 153 24.40 -14.30 -16.33
N ASN A 154 24.21 -14.57 -17.62
CA ASN A 154 25.30 -14.98 -18.50
C ASN A 154 24.96 -14.68 -19.97
N SER A 155 25.49 -13.58 -20.50
CA SER A 155 25.36 -13.22 -21.92
C SER A 155 26.50 -13.76 -22.81
N THR A 156 27.35 -14.66 -22.30
CA THR A 156 28.47 -15.23 -23.07
C THR A 156 27.96 -15.98 -24.31
N GLY A 157 28.44 -15.57 -25.48
CA GLY A 157 28.01 -16.12 -26.77
C GLY A 157 26.55 -15.84 -27.14
N GLN A 158 25.86 -14.97 -26.40
CA GLN A 158 24.49 -14.52 -26.70
C GLN A 158 24.52 -13.27 -27.59
N ARG A 159 23.35 -12.86 -28.10
CA ARG A 159 23.22 -11.59 -28.83
C ARG A 159 23.11 -10.41 -27.87
N LEU A 160 23.81 -9.33 -28.24
CA LEU A 160 23.59 -7.97 -27.77
C LEU A 160 23.34 -7.11 -29.03
N VAL A 161 22.13 -6.57 -29.20
CA VAL A 161 21.80 -5.63 -30.28
C VAL A 161 21.36 -4.32 -29.64
N PHE A 162 21.87 -3.20 -30.15
CA PHE A 162 21.53 -1.87 -29.65
C PHE A 162 21.37 -0.93 -30.85
N LYS A 163 20.12 -0.61 -31.16
CA LYS A 163 19.66 0.31 -32.21
C LYS A 163 18.67 1.29 -31.58
N ASP A 164 18.31 2.34 -32.32
CA ASP A 164 17.40 3.38 -31.82
C ASP A 164 16.04 2.83 -31.35
N GLN A 165 15.39 1.99 -32.17
CA GLN A 165 14.07 1.39 -31.86
C GLN A 165 14.13 -0.13 -31.67
N TYR A 166 15.30 -0.70 -31.41
CA TYR A 166 15.45 -2.14 -31.15
C TYR A 166 16.63 -2.45 -30.22
N LEU A 167 16.32 -3.01 -29.05
CA LEU A 167 17.29 -3.46 -28.05
C LEU A 167 17.11 -4.96 -27.83
N GLU A 168 18.18 -5.74 -27.93
CA GLU A 168 18.19 -7.17 -27.61
C GLU A 168 19.31 -7.48 -26.60
N LEU A 169 18.96 -8.07 -25.46
CA LEU A 169 19.90 -8.61 -24.49
C LEU A 169 19.45 -10.01 -24.07
N SER A 170 20.29 -11.02 -24.32
CA SER A 170 19.98 -12.42 -24.02
C SER A 170 20.87 -13.00 -22.92
N THR A 171 20.33 -13.93 -22.12
CA THR A 171 21.07 -14.67 -21.07
C THR A 171 20.78 -16.17 -21.13
N VAL A 172 21.81 -16.99 -20.88
CA VAL A 172 21.66 -18.46 -20.77
C VAL A 172 20.95 -18.82 -19.47
N LEU A 173 19.93 -19.70 -19.56
CA LEU A 173 19.20 -20.30 -18.45
C LEU A 173 19.57 -21.79 -18.33
N SER A 174 19.55 -22.38 -17.14
CA SER A 174 19.76 -23.83 -17.02
C SER A 174 18.58 -24.62 -17.61
N PRO A 175 18.76 -25.91 -17.98
CA PRO A 175 17.67 -26.74 -18.46
C PRO A 175 16.55 -26.97 -17.43
N GLY A 176 16.89 -26.95 -16.13
CA GLY A 176 15.93 -27.16 -15.03
C GLY A 176 15.14 -25.91 -14.62
N ALA A 177 15.54 -24.72 -15.07
CA ALA A 177 14.93 -23.47 -14.64
C ALA A 177 13.43 -23.38 -14.99
N THR A 178 12.60 -23.20 -13.96
CA THR A 178 11.20 -22.78 -14.08
C THR A 178 11.13 -21.27 -13.92
N LEU A 179 10.34 -20.59 -14.75
CA LEU A 179 10.29 -19.12 -14.81
C LEU A 179 8.90 -18.61 -14.43
N PHE A 180 8.83 -17.44 -13.80
CA PHE A 180 7.61 -16.78 -13.34
C PHE A 180 7.70 -15.26 -13.56
N GLY A 181 6.57 -14.55 -13.43
CA GLY A 181 6.48 -13.12 -13.73
C GLY A 181 6.06 -12.85 -15.17
N ALA A 182 6.64 -11.81 -15.77
CA ALA A 182 6.28 -11.21 -17.06
C ALA A 182 4.75 -11.10 -17.23
N GLY A 183 4.15 -10.29 -16.37
CA GLY A 183 2.75 -9.87 -16.48
C GLY A 183 2.64 -8.40 -16.93
N GLU A 184 1.45 -7.87 -17.13
CA GLU A 184 0.16 -8.55 -17.00
C GLU A 184 -0.21 -9.32 -18.27
N ARG A 185 -0.71 -10.54 -18.05
CA ARG A 185 -1.17 -11.48 -19.07
C ARG A 185 -2.03 -12.53 -18.37
N VAL A 186 -3.00 -13.11 -19.08
CA VAL A 186 -3.76 -14.25 -18.55
C VAL A 186 -3.32 -15.56 -19.18
N SER A 187 -3.17 -16.58 -18.32
CA SER A 187 -2.62 -17.87 -18.68
C SER A 187 -3.21 -18.97 -17.79
N ARG A 188 -3.26 -20.18 -18.33
CA ARG A 188 -3.60 -21.40 -17.57
C ARG A 188 -2.54 -21.77 -16.53
N SER A 189 -1.34 -21.19 -16.62
CA SER A 189 -0.23 -21.50 -15.73
C SER A 189 0.51 -20.26 -15.24
N LEU A 190 0.80 -20.22 -13.94
CA LEU A 190 1.60 -19.14 -13.33
C LEU A 190 3.02 -19.09 -13.92
N HIS A 191 3.57 -20.26 -14.26
CA HIS A 191 4.91 -20.36 -14.85
C HIS A 191 4.91 -20.01 -16.34
N LEU A 192 6.00 -19.39 -16.80
CA LEU A 192 6.23 -19.02 -18.20
C LEU A 192 6.65 -20.26 -19.00
N ALA A 193 5.85 -20.63 -20.00
CA ALA A 193 6.15 -21.77 -20.86
C ALA A 193 7.41 -21.50 -21.71
N ARG A 194 8.37 -22.43 -21.70
CA ARG A 194 9.64 -22.37 -22.46
C ARG A 194 9.48 -22.90 -23.90
N ASN A 195 8.39 -22.54 -24.57
CA ASN A 195 8.02 -22.99 -25.92
C ASN A 195 8.57 -22.13 -27.06
N GLY A 196 9.20 -20.98 -26.76
CA GLY A 196 9.70 -20.02 -27.73
C GLY A 196 8.72 -18.90 -28.11
N ALA A 197 7.50 -18.90 -27.56
CA ALA A 197 6.53 -17.83 -27.78
C ALA A 197 6.99 -16.51 -27.10
N PRO A 198 6.88 -15.36 -27.78
CA PRO A 198 7.16 -14.06 -27.18
C PRO A 198 6.11 -13.72 -26.11
N ARG A 199 6.48 -12.85 -25.16
CA ARG A 199 5.58 -12.28 -24.16
C ARG A 199 5.56 -10.76 -24.38
N PRO A 200 4.55 -10.21 -25.08
CA PRO A 200 4.46 -8.77 -25.29
C PRO A 200 4.20 -8.08 -23.95
N LEU A 201 4.82 -6.91 -23.75
CA LEU A 201 4.55 -5.99 -22.65
C LEU A 201 4.24 -4.63 -23.26
N TRP A 202 2.97 -4.26 -23.23
CA TRP A 202 2.41 -3.01 -23.70
C TRP A 202 1.03 -2.89 -23.05
N ASN A 203 0.79 -1.83 -22.27
CA ASN A 203 -0.48 -1.67 -21.58
C ASN A 203 -1.63 -1.67 -22.60
N ARG A 204 -2.70 -2.41 -22.33
CA ARG A 204 -3.87 -2.42 -23.20
C ARG A 204 -5.12 -2.82 -22.44
N ASP A 205 -6.16 -1.99 -22.59
CA ASP A 205 -7.54 -2.34 -22.35
C ASP A 205 -7.93 -3.50 -23.28
N ILE A 206 -7.80 -4.71 -22.72
CA ILE A 206 -8.34 -5.93 -23.29
C ILE A 206 -8.60 -6.95 -22.20
N GLY A 207 -9.85 -7.43 -22.18
CA GLY A 207 -10.31 -8.41 -21.22
C GLY A 207 -9.46 -9.68 -21.17
N PRO A 208 -9.22 -10.26 -19.98
CA PRO A 208 -8.49 -11.51 -19.76
C PRO A 208 -9.08 -12.77 -20.45
N ALA A 209 -10.12 -12.61 -21.28
CA ALA A 209 -10.66 -13.65 -22.15
C ALA A 209 -9.61 -14.27 -23.08
N LEU A 210 -8.63 -13.48 -23.56
CA LEU A 210 -7.60 -13.95 -24.48
C LEU A 210 -6.31 -14.33 -23.72
N GLU A 211 -5.85 -15.57 -23.94
CA GLU A 211 -4.64 -16.09 -23.29
C GLU A 211 -3.34 -15.55 -23.92
N GLU A 212 -2.36 -15.27 -23.07
CA GLU A 212 -0.97 -14.94 -23.39
C GLU A 212 -0.76 -13.67 -24.25
N GLN A 213 -1.77 -12.80 -24.33
CA GLN A 213 -1.64 -11.44 -24.85
C GLN A 213 -1.18 -10.46 -23.77
N ASN A 214 -0.73 -9.28 -24.19
CA ASN A 214 -0.56 -8.13 -23.31
C ASN A 214 -1.93 -7.59 -22.88
N SER A 215 -1.99 -7.02 -21.69
CA SER A 215 -3.21 -6.54 -21.03
C SER A 215 -2.86 -5.29 -20.21
N TYR A 216 -3.59 -4.98 -19.14
CA TYR A 216 -3.58 -3.67 -18.45
C TYR A 216 -2.19 -3.23 -17.97
N GLY A 217 -1.51 -4.03 -17.14
CA GLY A 217 -0.17 -3.71 -16.63
C GLY A 217 1.01 -4.22 -17.47
N SER A 218 2.16 -3.54 -17.40
CA SER A 218 3.44 -3.99 -17.98
C SER A 218 4.54 -4.10 -16.92
N HIS A 219 4.97 -5.32 -16.61
CA HIS A 219 5.96 -5.64 -15.57
C HIS A 219 7.14 -6.45 -16.15
N PRO A 220 8.24 -5.79 -16.57
CA PRO A 220 9.43 -6.45 -17.15
C PRO A 220 10.31 -7.15 -16.09
N TRP A 221 9.69 -8.03 -15.31
CA TRP A 221 10.25 -8.75 -14.17
C TRP A 221 10.12 -10.26 -14.37
N VAL A 222 11.20 -11.03 -14.14
CA VAL A 222 11.22 -12.50 -14.27
C VAL A 222 11.90 -13.15 -13.07
N LEU A 223 11.13 -13.97 -12.34
CA LEU A 223 11.64 -14.79 -11.25
C LEU A 223 12.00 -16.18 -11.79
N GLY A 224 13.28 -16.55 -11.70
CA GLY A 224 13.77 -17.89 -11.97
C GLY A 224 13.80 -18.75 -10.71
N LEU A 225 13.22 -19.95 -10.78
CA LEU A 225 13.45 -21.04 -9.85
C LEU A 225 14.33 -22.09 -10.51
N GLU A 226 15.56 -22.15 -10.01
CA GLU A 226 16.50 -23.25 -10.17
C GLU A 226 16.76 -23.82 -8.77
N PRO A 227 17.59 -24.87 -8.61
CA PRO A 227 18.43 -25.02 -7.43
C PRO A 227 19.37 -23.80 -7.33
N GLY A 228 18.82 -22.64 -6.93
CA GLY A 228 19.49 -21.33 -6.90
C GLY A 228 18.99 -20.25 -7.89
N THR A 229 17.83 -19.63 -7.61
CA THR A 229 17.48 -18.20 -7.87
C THR A 229 17.31 -17.61 -9.30
N ALA A 230 17.00 -16.30 -9.31
CA ALA A 230 16.30 -15.49 -10.33
C ALA A 230 17.17 -14.41 -11.03
N ARG A 231 16.60 -13.70 -12.03
CA ARG A 231 17.37 -13.02 -13.08
C ARG A 231 16.61 -11.87 -13.79
N GLY A 232 17.19 -10.67 -13.92
CA GLY A 232 16.84 -9.74 -15.01
C GLY A 232 16.97 -8.23 -14.73
N GLY A 233 17.87 -7.55 -15.45
CA GLY A 233 18.05 -6.07 -15.40
C GLY A 233 18.74 -5.59 -14.12
N PHE A 234 18.10 -5.83 -12.99
CA PHE A 234 18.75 -5.98 -11.70
C PHE A 234 19.00 -7.47 -11.45
N VAL A 235 20.15 -7.82 -10.87
CA VAL A 235 20.43 -9.21 -10.46
C VAL A 235 20.32 -9.30 -8.94
N PHE A 236 19.30 -10.02 -8.49
CA PHE A 236 18.96 -10.24 -7.08
C PHE A 236 19.50 -11.59 -6.61
N GLY A 237 20.33 -11.59 -5.58
CA GLY A 237 21.07 -12.77 -5.12
C GLY A 237 20.29 -13.75 -4.25
N GLY A 238 19.08 -13.42 -3.80
CA GLY A 238 18.28 -14.29 -2.92
C GLY A 238 19.00 -14.57 -1.59
N PRO A 239 19.21 -15.84 -1.16
CA PRO A 239 19.06 -17.07 -1.94
C PRO A 239 17.64 -17.67 -1.95
N THR A 240 16.77 -17.28 -1.04
CA THR A 240 15.37 -17.77 -1.00
C THR A 240 14.47 -16.96 -1.96
N PRO A 241 13.35 -17.51 -2.47
CA PRO A 241 12.42 -16.75 -3.30
C PRO A 241 11.83 -15.52 -2.59
N LEU A 242 11.68 -15.58 -1.26
CA LEU A 242 11.23 -14.45 -0.45
C LEU A 242 12.32 -13.36 -0.34
N ALA A 243 13.59 -13.73 -0.18
CA ALA A 243 14.70 -12.78 -0.26
C ALA A 243 14.82 -12.11 -1.65
N VAL A 244 14.50 -12.83 -2.73
CA VAL A 244 14.43 -12.23 -4.08
C VAL A 244 13.31 -11.18 -4.17
N MET A 245 12.10 -11.47 -3.67
CA MET A 245 11.00 -10.49 -3.61
C MET A 245 11.32 -9.29 -2.73
N GLU A 246 12.02 -9.52 -1.62
CA GLU A 246 12.43 -8.47 -0.69
C GLU A 246 13.50 -7.55 -1.29
N GLN A 247 14.48 -8.11 -2.02
CA GLN A 247 15.47 -7.33 -2.76
C GLN A 247 14.84 -6.57 -3.94
N PHE A 248 13.88 -7.18 -4.65
CA PHE A 248 13.14 -6.55 -5.75
C PHE A 248 12.28 -5.37 -5.27
N THR A 249 11.49 -5.56 -4.21
CA THR A 249 10.66 -4.50 -3.61
C THR A 249 11.46 -3.45 -2.84
N ALA A 250 12.72 -3.70 -2.47
CA ALA A 250 13.59 -2.60 -2.02
C ALA A 250 13.92 -1.63 -3.18
N VAL A 251 14.05 -2.15 -4.41
CA VAL A 251 14.35 -1.35 -5.62
C VAL A 251 13.10 -0.69 -6.20
N ILE A 252 12.04 -1.45 -6.52
CA ILE A 252 10.83 -0.88 -7.13
C ILE A 252 9.89 -0.24 -6.10
N GLY A 253 9.83 -0.84 -4.91
CA GLY A 253 9.09 -0.36 -3.76
C GLY A 253 8.33 -1.40 -2.94
N ARG A 254 8.25 -1.12 -1.64
CA ARG A 254 7.53 -1.93 -0.66
C ARG A 254 6.02 -1.71 -0.82
N PRO A 255 5.20 -2.79 -0.84
CA PRO A 255 3.74 -2.70 -0.93
C PRO A 255 3.10 -1.75 0.09
N ALA A 256 1.88 -1.31 -0.21
CA ALA A 256 1.08 -0.51 0.72
C ALA A 256 0.84 -1.28 2.02
N LEU A 257 0.84 -0.57 3.17
CA LEU A 257 -0.05 -1.00 4.24
C LEU A 257 -1.43 -0.43 3.90
N VAL A 258 -2.32 -1.31 3.43
CA VAL A 258 -3.70 -0.93 3.10
C VAL A 258 -4.52 -0.71 4.38
N PRO A 259 -5.55 0.15 4.37
CA PRO A 259 -6.51 0.24 5.46
C PRO A 259 -7.20 -1.09 5.73
N TYR A 260 -7.47 -1.40 6.99
CA TYR A 260 -8.02 -2.67 7.48
C TYR A 260 -9.38 -3.01 6.83
N TRP A 261 -10.18 -1.99 6.52
CA TRP A 261 -11.48 -2.16 5.85
C TRP A 261 -11.36 -2.73 4.44
N THR A 262 -10.26 -2.50 3.73
CA THR A 262 -10.06 -3.03 2.36
C THR A 262 -9.97 -4.57 2.34
N LEU A 263 -9.77 -5.21 3.49
CA LEU A 263 -9.85 -6.67 3.65
C LEU A 263 -11.28 -7.19 3.88
N GLY A 264 -12.31 -6.34 3.81
CA GLY A 264 -13.71 -6.72 3.93
C GLY A 264 -14.26 -7.47 2.71
N TRP A 265 -15.58 -7.39 2.50
CA TRP A 265 -16.27 -7.81 1.27
C TRP A 265 -16.80 -6.59 0.52
N HIS A 266 -16.57 -6.53 -0.80
CA HIS A 266 -16.90 -5.38 -1.64
C HIS A 266 -17.94 -5.80 -2.71
N GLN A 267 -18.93 -4.94 -2.96
CA GLN A 267 -19.94 -5.15 -4.02
C GLN A 267 -19.94 -3.98 -5.00
N CYS A 268 -19.86 -4.29 -6.29
CA CYS A 268 -20.01 -3.35 -7.41
C CYS A 268 -20.91 -3.98 -8.51
N LYS A 269 -21.34 -3.18 -9.49
CA LYS A 269 -21.85 -3.59 -10.80
C LYS A 269 -21.90 -2.34 -11.69
N TYR A 270 -21.47 -2.46 -12.95
CA TYR A 270 -21.81 -1.49 -13.98
C TYR A 270 -23.28 -1.71 -14.38
N GLY A 271 -24.11 -0.69 -14.33
CA GLY A 271 -25.54 -0.75 -14.59
C GLY A 271 -26.39 -0.95 -13.33
N TYR A 272 -26.09 -0.24 -12.23
CA TYR A 272 -27.12 0.09 -11.24
C TYR A 272 -27.89 1.32 -11.73
N ALA A 273 -29.22 1.24 -11.81
CA ALA A 273 -30.01 2.24 -12.54
C ALA A 273 -30.36 3.49 -11.73
N SER A 274 -30.13 3.50 -10.40
CA SER A 274 -30.30 4.68 -9.53
C SER A 274 -29.75 4.44 -8.12
N VAL A 275 -29.58 5.51 -7.35
CA VAL A 275 -29.21 5.48 -5.92
C VAL A 275 -30.16 4.60 -5.08
N TRP A 276 -31.43 4.50 -5.50
CA TRP A 276 -32.47 3.69 -4.86
C TRP A 276 -32.21 2.18 -5.03
N GLU A 277 -31.72 1.78 -6.20
CA GLU A 277 -31.33 0.39 -6.47
C GLU A 277 -30.08 0.00 -5.65
N VAL A 278 -29.13 0.93 -5.47
CA VAL A 278 -27.95 0.73 -4.63
C VAL A 278 -28.35 0.59 -3.15
N ARG A 279 -29.29 1.41 -2.65
CA ARG A 279 -29.88 1.25 -1.31
C ARG A 279 -30.57 -0.11 -1.14
N GLU A 280 -31.27 -0.62 -2.15
CA GLU A 280 -31.85 -1.96 -2.11
C GLU A 280 -30.77 -3.06 -2.01
N VAL A 281 -29.64 -2.93 -2.73
CA VAL A 281 -28.51 -3.89 -2.62
C VAL A 281 -27.98 -3.95 -1.18
N VAL A 282 -27.66 -2.80 -0.58
CA VAL A 282 -27.15 -2.70 0.80
C VAL A 282 -28.14 -3.27 1.81
N ALA A 283 -29.44 -2.98 1.65
CA ALA A 283 -30.50 -3.51 2.50
C ALA A 283 -30.64 -5.04 2.37
N ASN A 284 -30.57 -5.58 1.15
CA ASN A 284 -30.68 -7.02 0.89
C ASN A 284 -29.47 -7.83 1.40
N TYR A 285 -28.25 -7.28 1.35
CA TYR A 285 -27.08 -7.88 2.01
C TYR A 285 -27.30 -8.02 3.53
N SER A 286 -27.78 -6.96 4.16
CA SER A 286 -28.13 -6.93 5.58
C SER A 286 -29.25 -7.92 5.94
N ALA A 287 -30.33 -7.96 5.15
CA ALA A 287 -31.49 -8.83 5.36
C ALA A 287 -31.17 -10.33 5.15
N ALA A 288 -30.34 -10.67 4.15
CA ALA A 288 -29.84 -12.03 3.92
C ALA A 288 -28.78 -12.46 4.96
N GLY A 289 -28.32 -11.54 5.80
CA GLY A 289 -27.37 -11.82 6.86
C GLY A 289 -25.95 -12.10 6.36
N LEU A 290 -25.53 -11.41 5.31
CA LEU A 290 -24.18 -11.43 4.74
C LEU A 290 -23.34 -10.24 5.27
N PRO A 291 -22.00 -10.33 5.31
CA PRO A 291 -21.13 -9.16 5.44
C PRO A 291 -21.11 -8.33 4.14
N LEU A 292 -21.03 -7.01 4.26
CA LEU A 292 -20.77 -6.07 3.18
C LEU A 292 -19.99 -4.90 3.79
N GLU A 293 -18.73 -4.74 3.41
CA GLU A 293 -17.88 -3.66 3.91
C GLU A 293 -18.04 -2.41 3.08
N ALA A 294 -17.91 -2.55 1.76
CA ALA A 294 -17.85 -1.43 0.84
C ALA A 294 -18.88 -1.61 -0.27
N GLN A 295 -19.76 -0.64 -0.41
CA GLN A 295 -20.60 -0.48 -1.60
C GLN A 295 -19.85 0.38 -2.61
N TRP A 296 -19.72 -0.12 -3.83
CA TRP A 296 -19.04 0.57 -4.93
C TRP A 296 -20.09 1.04 -5.93
N ILE A 297 -19.75 2.06 -6.70
CA ILE A 297 -20.53 2.49 -7.85
C ILE A 297 -19.64 2.72 -9.06
N ASP A 298 -20.22 2.40 -10.22
CA ASP A 298 -19.61 2.54 -11.53
C ASP A 298 -19.90 3.92 -12.14
N ILE A 299 -19.59 4.09 -13.43
CA ILE A 299 -19.82 5.33 -14.18
C ILE A 299 -21.31 5.71 -14.29
N ASP A 300 -22.21 4.83 -13.87
CA ASP A 300 -23.66 5.07 -13.76
C ASP A 300 -23.99 6.34 -12.95
N GLN A 301 -23.17 6.70 -11.95
CA GLN A 301 -23.46 7.83 -11.07
C GLN A 301 -23.34 9.20 -11.74
N MET A 302 -22.62 9.29 -12.87
CA MET A 302 -22.10 10.54 -13.43
C MET A 302 -23.08 11.19 -14.42
N ASP A 303 -23.18 12.52 -14.42
CA ASP A 303 -23.94 13.25 -15.44
C ASP A 303 -23.29 13.03 -16.82
N HIS A 304 -23.97 12.28 -17.69
CA HIS A 304 -23.46 11.87 -19.01
C HIS A 304 -22.02 11.32 -19.00
N TRP A 305 -21.67 10.53 -17.98
CA TRP A 305 -20.33 9.93 -17.79
C TRP A 305 -19.18 10.95 -17.59
N MET A 306 -19.47 12.15 -17.09
CA MET A 306 -18.45 13.15 -16.75
C MET A 306 -17.90 12.95 -15.33
N ASP A 307 -16.58 12.85 -15.18
CA ASP A 307 -15.91 12.83 -13.87
C ASP A 307 -16.33 13.98 -12.95
N PHE A 308 -16.25 13.75 -11.64
CA PHE A 308 -16.59 14.75 -10.59
C PHE A 308 -18.05 15.27 -10.62
N THR A 309 -18.93 14.68 -11.44
CA THR A 309 -20.36 15.03 -11.53
C THR A 309 -21.27 13.93 -10.98
N PHE A 310 -22.54 14.27 -10.76
CA PHE A 310 -23.59 13.34 -10.36
C PHE A 310 -24.81 13.53 -11.26
N ASP A 311 -25.43 12.44 -11.73
CA ASP A 311 -26.66 12.51 -12.53
C ASP A 311 -27.80 13.13 -11.70
N PRO A 312 -28.45 14.21 -12.17
CA PRO A 312 -29.41 14.97 -11.38
C PRO A 312 -30.81 14.32 -11.27
N VAL A 313 -31.01 13.11 -11.80
CA VAL A 313 -32.31 12.40 -11.83
C VAL A 313 -32.21 11.08 -11.05
N ASP A 314 -31.26 10.23 -11.40
CA ASP A 314 -31.13 8.87 -10.87
C ASP A 314 -30.07 8.77 -9.75
N PHE A 315 -29.13 9.72 -9.68
CA PHE A 315 -28.11 9.83 -8.62
C PHE A 315 -27.98 11.24 -7.98
N PRO A 316 -29.09 11.93 -7.65
CA PRO A 316 -29.03 13.30 -7.13
C PRO A 316 -28.22 13.39 -5.83
N VAL A 317 -27.44 14.46 -5.71
CA VAL A 317 -26.41 14.67 -4.68
C VAL A 317 -26.94 14.45 -3.26
N GLU A 318 -28.12 14.97 -2.94
CA GLU A 318 -28.71 14.86 -1.60
C GLU A 318 -29.03 13.39 -1.22
N GLU A 319 -29.39 12.55 -2.19
CA GLU A 319 -29.66 11.14 -1.95
C GLU A 319 -28.38 10.29 -1.95
N MET A 320 -27.37 10.68 -2.74
CA MET A 320 -26.03 10.10 -2.67
C MET A 320 -25.39 10.38 -1.31
N GLN A 321 -25.46 11.62 -0.82
CA GLN A 321 -25.03 12.00 0.53
C GLN A 321 -25.71 11.15 1.60
N ALA A 322 -27.04 11.07 1.59
CA ALA A 322 -27.79 10.25 2.56
C ALA A 322 -27.50 8.74 2.45
N LEU A 323 -27.16 8.19 1.26
CA LEU A 323 -26.67 6.82 1.12
C LEU A 323 -25.30 6.63 1.81
N VAL A 324 -24.37 7.57 1.62
CA VAL A 324 -23.03 7.49 2.23
C VAL A 324 -23.08 7.72 3.74
N GLU A 325 -23.93 8.63 4.23
CA GLU A 325 -24.20 8.80 5.67
C GLU A 325 -24.75 7.50 6.31
N ASP A 326 -25.72 6.84 5.67
CA ASP A 326 -26.25 5.54 6.12
C ASP A 326 -25.16 4.45 6.14
N LEU A 327 -24.32 4.38 5.09
CA LEU A 327 -23.20 3.43 5.03
C LEU A 327 -22.20 3.70 6.18
N HIS A 328 -21.79 4.95 6.38
CA HIS A 328 -20.82 5.35 7.40
C HIS A 328 -21.36 5.10 8.82
N ALA A 329 -22.63 5.40 9.08
CA ALA A 329 -23.28 5.10 10.36
C ALA A 329 -23.26 3.58 10.67
N ASN A 330 -23.55 2.76 9.66
CA ASN A 330 -23.46 1.29 9.78
C ASN A 330 -22.00 0.76 9.82
N GLY A 331 -20.99 1.61 9.66
CA GLY A 331 -19.57 1.23 9.66
C GLY A 331 -19.07 0.63 8.35
N GLN A 332 -19.83 0.87 7.28
CA GLN A 332 -19.51 0.49 5.92
C GLN A 332 -18.77 1.65 5.22
N LYS A 333 -18.42 1.43 3.96
CA LYS A 333 -17.53 2.28 3.14
C LYS A 333 -18.15 2.49 1.75
N PHE A 334 -17.80 3.58 1.09
CA PHE A 334 -18.25 3.91 -0.26
C PHE A 334 -17.07 4.20 -1.20
N VAL A 335 -17.12 3.68 -2.43
CA VAL A 335 -16.05 3.83 -3.44
C VAL A 335 -16.64 4.11 -4.83
N PRO A 336 -16.52 5.33 -5.37
CA PRO A 336 -16.80 5.64 -6.77
C PRO A 336 -15.63 5.27 -7.70
N ILE A 337 -15.95 5.11 -8.98
CA ILE A 337 -14.99 5.15 -10.09
C ILE A 337 -14.69 6.60 -10.53
N LEU A 338 -13.51 6.82 -11.11
CA LEU A 338 -13.12 7.99 -11.89
C LEU A 338 -12.26 7.55 -13.10
N ASP A 339 -12.44 8.23 -14.22
CA ASP A 339 -11.73 8.01 -15.47
C ASP A 339 -10.53 8.98 -15.66
N PRO A 340 -9.64 8.72 -16.63
CA PRO A 340 -8.58 9.64 -17.03
C PRO A 340 -8.97 10.58 -18.18
N GLY A 341 -10.18 10.43 -18.75
CA GLY A 341 -10.63 11.07 -19.98
C GLY A 341 -11.60 12.22 -19.76
N ILE A 342 -11.07 13.44 -19.66
CA ILE A 342 -11.88 14.64 -19.42
C ILE A 342 -12.62 15.04 -20.70
N LYS A 343 -13.96 14.94 -20.66
CA LYS A 343 -14.88 15.28 -21.75
C LYS A 343 -14.65 16.71 -22.29
N VAL A 344 -14.67 16.85 -23.61
CA VAL A 344 -14.61 18.14 -24.31
C VAL A 344 -15.99 18.82 -24.31
N GLU A 345 -16.29 19.58 -23.26
CA GLU A 345 -17.57 20.29 -23.07
C GLU A 345 -17.32 21.69 -22.45
N PRO A 346 -17.40 22.79 -23.22
CA PRO A 346 -17.16 24.14 -22.69
C PRO A 346 -18.19 24.53 -21.61
N GLY A 347 -17.73 24.93 -20.43
CA GLY A 347 -18.57 25.17 -19.25
C GLY A 347 -18.57 24.01 -18.22
N TYR A 348 -17.96 22.87 -18.53
CA TYR A 348 -17.66 21.81 -17.55
C TYR A 348 -16.36 22.19 -16.82
N HIS A 349 -16.42 22.29 -15.48
CA HIS A 349 -15.35 22.86 -14.65
C HIS A 349 -13.98 22.22 -14.89
N ALA A 350 -13.89 20.90 -14.76
CA ALA A 350 -12.68 20.12 -14.95
C ALA A 350 -12.06 20.33 -16.34
N TYR A 351 -12.89 20.36 -17.40
CA TYR A 351 -12.43 20.63 -18.76
C TYR A 351 -11.86 22.05 -18.90
N ASP A 352 -12.62 23.07 -18.48
CA ASP A 352 -12.23 24.48 -18.61
C ASP A 352 -10.97 24.80 -17.79
N GLU A 353 -10.84 24.28 -16.56
CA GLU A 353 -9.65 24.48 -15.73
C GLU A 353 -8.44 23.70 -16.25
N ALA A 354 -8.57 22.43 -16.65
CA ALA A 354 -7.45 21.66 -17.20
C ALA A 354 -6.93 22.24 -18.52
N LEU A 355 -7.83 22.77 -19.37
CA LEU A 355 -7.48 23.49 -20.60
C LEU A 355 -6.74 24.80 -20.28
N LYS A 356 -7.29 25.61 -19.37
CA LYS A 356 -6.72 26.90 -18.91
C LYS A 356 -5.35 26.73 -18.25
N ARG A 357 -5.15 25.63 -17.51
CA ARG A 357 -3.89 25.29 -16.83
C ARG A 357 -2.88 24.64 -17.77
N ASP A 358 -3.27 24.27 -19.00
CA ASP A 358 -2.43 23.63 -20.01
C ASP A 358 -1.83 22.31 -19.48
N LEU A 359 -2.71 21.33 -19.23
CA LEU A 359 -2.40 20.05 -18.56
C LEU A 359 -2.61 18.79 -19.42
N PHE A 360 -3.13 18.91 -20.65
CA PHE A 360 -3.42 17.75 -21.49
C PHE A 360 -2.21 17.26 -22.29
N VAL A 361 -2.15 15.95 -22.55
CA VAL A 361 -1.19 15.34 -23.49
C VAL A 361 -1.42 15.90 -24.91
N ARG A 362 -0.35 16.15 -25.66
CA ARG A 362 -0.40 16.87 -26.96
C ARG A 362 -0.33 15.93 -28.16
N ASN A 363 -1.03 16.29 -29.23
CA ASN A 363 -0.89 15.66 -30.53
C ASN A 363 0.37 16.13 -31.30
N VAL A 364 0.53 15.65 -32.54
CA VAL A 364 1.68 16.00 -33.40
C VAL A 364 1.71 17.46 -33.88
N GLU A 365 0.58 18.18 -33.83
CA GLU A 365 0.51 19.62 -34.05
C GLU A 365 0.85 20.46 -32.80
N GLY A 366 0.83 19.85 -31.61
CA GLY A 366 1.05 20.51 -30.31
C GLY A 366 -0.24 20.94 -29.58
N ASP A 367 -1.40 20.72 -30.19
CA ASP A 367 -2.72 20.91 -29.58
C ASP A 367 -3.05 19.77 -28.60
N PRO A 368 -3.97 19.97 -27.62
CA PRO A 368 -4.49 18.88 -26.78
C PRO A 368 -5.02 17.70 -27.61
N TYR A 369 -4.52 16.49 -27.35
CA TYR A 369 -4.91 15.30 -28.10
C TYR A 369 -6.37 14.96 -27.86
N LEU A 370 -7.12 14.78 -28.96
CA LEU A 370 -8.52 14.40 -28.94
C LEU A 370 -8.66 12.88 -29.11
N GLY A 371 -9.09 12.20 -28.05
CA GLY A 371 -9.49 10.79 -28.02
C GLY A 371 -10.99 10.62 -27.79
N TRP A 372 -11.42 9.41 -27.46
CA TRP A 372 -12.83 9.08 -27.20
C TRP A 372 -12.97 7.97 -26.15
N VAL A 373 -13.72 8.23 -25.09
CA VAL A 373 -14.09 7.25 -24.04
C VAL A 373 -15.58 7.38 -23.69
N TRP A 374 -16.04 6.96 -22.50
CA TRP A 374 -17.45 6.89 -22.11
C TRP A 374 -18.27 8.19 -22.35
N PRO A 375 -17.88 9.37 -21.84
CA PRO A 375 -18.60 10.64 -22.08
C PRO A 375 -18.53 11.18 -23.52
N GLY A 376 -17.79 10.54 -24.42
CA GLY A 376 -17.61 10.96 -25.81
C GLY A 376 -16.20 11.47 -26.12
N PRO A 377 -16.05 12.53 -26.94
CA PRO A 377 -14.75 13.13 -27.25
C PRO A 377 -14.09 13.69 -25.99
N CYS A 378 -12.82 13.33 -25.75
CA CYS A 378 -12.10 13.65 -24.51
C CYS A 378 -10.67 14.14 -24.78
N HIS A 379 -10.11 14.85 -23.80
CA HIS A 379 -8.67 15.04 -23.66
C HIS A 379 -8.16 14.28 -22.42
N PHE A 380 -6.90 13.85 -22.48
CA PHE A 380 -6.28 13.05 -21.42
C PHE A 380 -5.22 13.87 -20.66
N LEU A 381 -5.23 13.77 -19.34
CA LEU A 381 -4.37 14.55 -18.44
C LEU A 381 -2.92 14.01 -18.46
N ASP A 382 -1.94 14.91 -18.59
CA ASP A 382 -0.53 14.52 -18.52
C ASP A 382 -0.09 14.35 -17.06
N TYR A 383 -0.22 13.14 -16.51
CA TYR A 383 0.21 12.84 -15.14
C TYR A 383 1.74 12.82 -14.94
N LEU A 384 2.55 12.94 -16.00
CA LEU A 384 4.00 13.16 -15.87
C LEU A 384 4.34 14.62 -15.52
N LEU A 385 3.43 15.56 -15.81
CA LEU A 385 3.58 16.98 -15.48
C LEU A 385 3.23 17.23 -13.99
N PRO A 386 4.15 17.75 -13.15
CA PRO A 386 3.88 17.97 -11.73
C PRO A 386 2.74 18.96 -11.42
N ARG A 387 2.36 19.82 -12.37
CA ARG A 387 1.22 20.75 -12.23
C ARG A 387 -0.13 20.05 -12.29
N THR A 388 -0.21 18.89 -12.96
CA THR A 388 -1.41 18.06 -13.04
C THR A 388 -1.79 17.49 -11.67
N ALA A 389 -0.81 17.26 -10.79
CA ALA A 389 -1.05 16.76 -9.45
C ALA A 389 -1.90 17.72 -8.60
N ALA A 390 -1.55 19.01 -8.57
CA ALA A 390 -2.31 20.01 -7.82
C ALA A 390 -3.76 20.16 -8.36
N TYR A 391 -3.94 20.17 -9.68
CA TYR A 391 -5.26 20.19 -10.28
C TYR A 391 -6.10 18.93 -9.91
N TRP A 392 -5.50 17.74 -9.97
CA TRP A 392 -6.19 16.50 -9.60
C TRP A 392 -6.53 16.45 -8.11
N GLU A 393 -5.65 16.95 -7.25
CA GLU A 393 -5.89 17.13 -5.81
C GLU A 393 -7.03 18.12 -5.53
N GLU A 394 -7.09 19.24 -6.27
CA GLU A 394 -8.16 20.24 -6.19
C GLU A 394 -9.53 19.67 -6.60
N GLU A 395 -9.67 19.00 -7.74
CA GLU A 395 -10.95 18.40 -8.19
C GLU A 395 -11.36 17.22 -7.28
N LEU A 396 -10.41 16.38 -6.83
CA LEU A 396 -10.70 15.30 -5.86
C LEU A 396 -11.18 15.84 -4.52
N ALA A 397 -10.54 16.89 -3.99
CA ALA A 397 -10.97 17.52 -2.75
C ALA A 397 -12.34 18.19 -2.91
N ALA A 398 -12.61 18.85 -4.05
CA ALA A 398 -13.92 19.42 -4.35
C ALA A 398 -15.01 18.34 -4.40
N HIS A 399 -14.75 17.22 -5.08
CA HIS A 399 -15.67 16.08 -5.18
C HIS A 399 -15.90 15.39 -3.81
N HIS A 400 -14.85 15.17 -3.03
CA HIS A 400 -14.95 14.61 -1.67
C HIS A 400 -15.75 15.52 -0.71
N ASN A 401 -15.61 16.85 -0.85
CA ASN A 401 -16.39 17.82 -0.07
C ASN A 401 -17.89 17.82 -0.45
N ILE A 402 -18.27 17.29 -1.61
CA ILE A 402 -19.67 17.05 -2.01
C ILE A 402 -20.14 15.69 -1.50
N LEU A 403 -19.32 14.63 -1.67
CA LEU A 403 -19.65 13.27 -1.25
C LEU A 403 -18.42 12.60 -0.58
N PRO A 404 -18.44 12.33 0.74
CA PRO A 404 -17.27 11.81 1.45
C PRO A 404 -17.07 10.30 1.21
N TRP A 405 -16.52 9.96 0.05
CA TRP A 405 -16.10 8.60 -0.29
C TRP A 405 -14.85 8.17 0.50
N ASP A 406 -14.67 6.86 0.70
CA ASP A 406 -13.59 6.29 1.52
C ASP A 406 -12.39 5.79 0.72
N GLY A 407 -12.51 5.78 -0.61
CA GLY A 407 -11.45 5.41 -1.56
C GLY A 407 -11.94 5.63 -2.99
N ILE A 408 -11.03 5.51 -3.95
CA ILE A 408 -11.30 5.75 -5.39
C ILE A 408 -10.91 4.49 -6.17
N TRP A 409 -11.73 4.13 -7.16
CA TRP A 409 -11.34 3.25 -8.27
C TRP A 409 -10.95 4.13 -9.45
N ILE A 410 -9.71 4.00 -9.94
CA ILE A 410 -9.28 4.60 -11.22
C ILE A 410 -9.19 3.49 -12.26
N ASP A 411 -9.73 3.74 -13.45
CA ASP A 411 -9.84 2.75 -14.54
C ASP A 411 -9.39 3.31 -15.89
N MET A 412 -9.49 2.52 -16.96
CA MET A 412 -9.25 2.91 -18.36
C MET A 412 -7.86 3.55 -18.63
N ASN A 413 -6.87 3.33 -17.74
CA ASN A 413 -5.67 4.17 -17.61
C ASN A 413 -4.38 3.58 -18.20
N GLU A 414 -4.50 2.64 -19.12
CA GLU A 414 -3.41 2.07 -19.90
C GLU A 414 -2.54 3.06 -20.69
N ILE A 415 -3.03 4.07 -21.42
CA ILE A 415 -4.41 4.60 -21.52
C ILE A 415 -5.28 4.00 -22.65
N SER A 416 -6.52 3.63 -22.28
CA SER A 416 -7.60 3.20 -23.17
C SER A 416 -8.13 4.35 -24.04
N ASN A 417 -8.49 4.02 -25.28
CA ASN A 417 -9.05 4.95 -26.25
C ASN A 417 -9.92 4.17 -27.24
N PHE A 418 -11.21 4.49 -27.34
CA PHE A 418 -12.14 3.73 -28.18
C PHE A 418 -11.93 3.97 -29.70
N CYS A 419 -10.93 4.75 -30.10
CA CYS A 419 -10.65 5.14 -31.48
C CYS A 419 -9.15 5.27 -31.76
N THR A 420 -8.79 5.35 -33.05
CA THR A 420 -7.42 5.09 -33.51
C THR A 420 -6.82 6.30 -34.24
N GLY A 421 -5.49 6.49 -34.10
CA GLY A 421 -4.71 7.53 -34.79
C GLY A 421 -4.62 8.89 -34.09
N ASP A 422 -3.99 9.85 -34.79
CA ASP A 422 -3.49 11.11 -34.21
C ASP A 422 -4.59 12.16 -33.91
N LEU A 423 -5.80 11.99 -34.45
CA LEU A 423 -6.94 12.91 -34.29
C LEU A 423 -8.27 12.16 -34.35
N CYS A 424 -8.82 11.78 -33.19
CA CYS A 424 -10.11 11.10 -33.12
C CYS A 424 -11.28 12.06 -33.37
N ARG A 425 -11.89 12.00 -34.56
CA ARG A 425 -12.97 12.91 -34.99
C ARG A 425 -14.27 12.23 -35.41
N LEU A 426 -14.35 10.90 -35.29
CA LEU A 426 -15.52 10.09 -35.61
C LEU A 426 -15.68 9.01 -34.56
N LYS A 427 -16.93 8.72 -34.14
CA LYS A 427 -17.24 7.52 -33.37
C LYS A 427 -16.99 6.28 -34.26
N PRO A 428 -16.10 5.34 -33.87
CA PRO A 428 -15.77 4.18 -34.69
C PRO A 428 -16.72 3.00 -34.45
N GLU A 429 -16.45 1.89 -35.14
CA GLU A 429 -17.26 0.66 -35.15
C GLU A 429 -16.53 -0.55 -34.52
N THR A 430 -15.39 -0.35 -33.85
CA THR A 430 -14.48 -1.42 -33.39
C THR A 430 -14.02 -1.26 -31.93
N GLU A 431 -13.40 -2.33 -31.40
CA GLU A 431 -12.93 -2.50 -30.02
C GLU A 431 -11.85 -1.49 -29.58
N SER A 432 -11.58 -1.47 -28.27
CA SER A 432 -10.64 -0.55 -27.63
C SER A 432 -9.20 -0.67 -28.14
N GLU A 433 -8.59 0.48 -28.38
CA GLU A 433 -7.17 0.69 -28.70
C GLU A 433 -6.55 1.66 -27.68
N VAL A 434 -5.43 2.29 -28.02
CA VAL A 434 -4.66 3.18 -27.13
C VAL A 434 -4.41 4.54 -27.80
N MET A 435 -3.85 5.48 -27.06
CA MET A 435 -3.37 6.76 -27.60
C MET A 435 -2.33 6.58 -28.72
N SER A 436 -2.28 7.50 -29.69
CA SER A 436 -1.21 7.50 -30.71
C SER A 436 0.17 7.67 -30.08
N VAL A 437 1.08 6.73 -30.36
CA VAL A 437 2.48 6.74 -29.90
C VAL A 437 3.31 7.94 -30.40
N LEU A 438 2.77 8.72 -31.34
CA LEU A 438 3.37 9.96 -31.85
C LEU A 438 3.07 11.19 -30.99
N ASN A 439 2.14 11.08 -30.03
CA ASN A 439 1.79 12.15 -29.10
C ASN A 439 2.94 12.46 -28.12
N SER A 440 2.85 13.60 -27.43
CA SER A 440 3.92 14.12 -26.57
C SER A 440 3.43 14.70 -25.25
N HIS A 441 4.26 14.50 -24.22
CA HIS A 441 4.08 15.00 -22.85
C HIS A 441 4.81 16.32 -22.65
N HIS A 442 4.47 17.05 -21.59
CA HIS A 442 5.04 18.36 -21.28
C HIS A 442 6.49 18.28 -20.76
N ASP A 443 6.98 17.08 -20.40
CA ASP A 443 8.41 16.85 -20.12
C ASP A 443 9.26 16.65 -21.40
N GLY A 444 8.62 16.59 -22.57
CA GLY A 444 9.27 16.35 -23.87
C GLY A 444 9.41 14.87 -24.24
N SER A 445 8.91 13.94 -23.43
CA SER A 445 8.79 12.53 -23.83
C SER A 445 7.64 12.31 -24.82
N SER A 446 7.77 11.27 -25.64
CA SER A 446 6.70 10.80 -26.52
C SER A 446 5.93 9.65 -25.88
N GLU A 447 4.65 9.51 -26.24
CA GLU A 447 3.77 8.42 -25.80
C GLU A 447 4.39 7.04 -26.10
N TYR A 448 5.13 6.90 -27.22
CA TYR A 448 5.93 5.69 -27.51
C TYR A 448 6.82 5.21 -26.35
N ASN A 449 7.36 6.13 -25.56
CA ASN A 449 8.17 5.83 -24.38
C ASN A 449 7.35 5.87 -23.07
N ALA A 450 6.42 6.82 -22.97
CA ALA A 450 5.70 7.14 -21.74
C ALA A 450 4.48 6.25 -21.46
N HIS A 451 3.84 5.68 -22.49
CA HIS A 451 2.57 4.95 -22.42
C HIS A 451 2.46 3.98 -21.23
N GLN A 452 3.44 3.09 -21.08
CA GLN A 452 3.43 2.06 -20.02
C GLN A 452 3.51 2.63 -18.58
N LEU A 453 3.75 3.93 -18.45
CA LEU A 453 3.84 4.66 -17.18
C LEU A 453 2.58 5.48 -16.87
N TYR A 454 1.61 5.61 -17.79
CA TYR A 454 0.44 6.48 -17.58
C TYR A 454 -0.35 6.09 -16.33
N SER A 455 -0.73 4.80 -16.21
CA SER A 455 -1.40 4.24 -15.04
C SER A 455 -0.59 4.45 -13.75
N LEU A 456 0.72 4.19 -13.77
CA LEU A 456 1.61 4.44 -12.62
C LEU A 456 1.66 5.93 -12.22
N ALA A 457 1.68 6.84 -13.19
CA ALA A 457 1.72 8.28 -12.98
C ALA A 457 0.39 8.79 -12.38
N GLN A 458 -0.76 8.39 -12.93
CA GLN A 458 -2.08 8.66 -12.34
C GLN A 458 -2.17 8.07 -10.93
N THR A 459 -1.81 6.80 -10.75
CA THR A 459 -1.91 6.12 -9.44
C THR A 459 -1.06 6.83 -8.38
N ARG A 460 0.15 7.27 -8.73
CA ARG A 460 1.03 8.07 -7.85
C ARG A 460 0.42 9.42 -7.47
N VAL A 461 -0.26 10.07 -8.42
CA VAL A 461 -0.91 11.38 -8.22
C VAL A 461 -2.19 11.25 -7.38
N THR A 462 -3.08 10.31 -7.73
CA THR A 462 -4.29 9.99 -6.93
C THR A 462 -3.91 9.57 -5.51
N ALA A 463 -2.91 8.71 -5.34
CA ALA A 463 -2.46 8.28 -4.02
C ALA A 463 -1.99 9.48 -3.17
N ALA A 464 -1.16 10.36 -3.74
CA ALA A 464 -0.67 11.55 -3.03
C ALA A 464 -1.81 12.49 -2.58
N ALA A 465 -2.83 12.69 -3.44
CA ALA A 465 -4.01 13.51 -3.14
C ALA A 465 -4.90 12.92 -2.03
N VAL A 466 -4.85 11.59 -1.79
CA VAL A 466 -5.56 10.91 -0.68
C VAL A 466 -4.63 10.55 0.49
N GLU A 467 -3.54 11.30 0.66
CA GLU A 467 -2.44 11.11 1.64
C GLU A 467 -1.74 9.72 1.64
N SER A 468 -2.04 8.84 0.67
CA SER A 468 -1.38 7.56 0.46
C SER A 468 -0.02 7.75 -0.22
N SER A 469 1.07 7.24 0.36
CA SER A 469 2.40 7.49 -0.23
C SER A 469 3.35 6.28 -0.15
N TYR A 470 3.59 5.69 -1.32
CA TYR A 470 4.33 4.43 -1.47
C TYR A 470 5.10 4.42 -2.83
N LEU A 471 5.65 3.30 -3.33
CA LEU A 471 6.53 3.27 -4.53
C LEU A 471 6.24 2.10 -5.50
N GLY A 472 5.85 2.39 -6.74
CA GLY A 472 5.34 1.40 -7.72
C GLY A 472 3.84 1.09 -7.53
N VAL A 473 3.15 0.56 -8.55
CA VAL A 473 1.67 0.43 -8.55
C VAL A 473 1.16 -0.28 -7.29
N GLY A 474 1.68 -1.47 -7.01
CA GLY A 474 1.30 -2.31 -5.86
C GLY A 474 1.65 -1.78 -4.47
N ALA A 475 2.30 -0.62 -4.47
CA ALA A 475 2.60 0.15 -3.31
C ALA A 475 1.64 1.35 -3.22
N TYR A 476 1.43 2.11 -4.30
CA TYR A 476 0.46 3.21 -4.30
C TYR A 476 -0.99 2.74 -4.13
N ALA A 477 -1.36 1.58 -4.68
CA ALA A 477 -2.73 1.08 -4.77
C ALA A 477 -2.86 -0.46 -4.76
N ALA A 478 -4.11 -0.92 -4.78
CA ALA A 478 -4.49 -2.30 -5.08
C ALA A 478 -4.55 -2.54 -6.62
N HIS A 479 -4.75 -3.80 -7.03
CA HIS A 479 -5.00 -4.14 -8.45
C HIS A 479 -6.01 -5.29 -8.60
N TRP A 480 -6.74 -5.32 -9.71
CA TRP A 480 -7.62 -6.43 -10.09
C TRP A 480 -7.32 -6.91 -11.51
N THR A 481 -7.59 -8.18 -11.82
CA THR A 481 -7.27 -8.80 -13.13
C THR A 481 -8.15 -8.33 -14.31
N GLY A 482 -8.82 -7.18 -14.19
CA GLY A 482 -9.81 -6.68 -15.17
C GLY A 482 -10.97 -7.63 -15.49
N ASP A 483 -11.58 -7.38 -16.66
CA ASP A 483 -12.80 -7.95 -17.26
C ASP A 483 -12.87 -9.48 -17.38
N ASN A 484 -12.83 -10.19 -16.25
CA ASN A 484 -12.89 -11.65 -16.27
C ASN A 484 -14.27 -12.17 -16.69
N VAL A 485 -14.29 -13.28 -17.45
CA VAL A 485 -15.54 -13.84 -18.00
C VAL A 485 -16.10 -14.88 -17.03
N ALA A 486 -17.41 -14.90 -16.81
CA ALA A 486 -18.13 -15.80 -15.89
C ALA A 486 -18.06 -17.29 -16.32
N THR A 487 -16.89 -17.92 -16.17
CA THR A 487 -16.61 -19.29 -16.59
C THR A 487 -15.71 -20.03 -15.60
N TRP A 488 -15.82 -21.36 -15.58
CA TRP A 488 -14.95 -22.24 -14.78
C TRP A 488 -13.46 -22.20 -15.19
N ASP A 489 -13.17 -21.84 -16.43
CA ASP A 489 -11.80 -21.68 -16.93
C ASP A 489 -11.17 -20.39 -16.38
N GLN A 490 -11.92 -19.29 -16.33
CA GLN A 490 -11.48 -18.05 -15.69
C GLN A 490 -11.41 -18.15 -14.16
N LEU A 491 -12.33 -18.88 -13.51
CA LEU A 491 -12.24 -19.23 -12.09
C LEU A 491 -10.91 -19.94 -11.74
N ALA A 492 -10.36 -20.72 -12.66
CA ALA A 492 -9.05 -21.35 -12.48
C ALA A 492 -7.89 -20.39 -12.78
N LYS A 493 -7.99 -19.61 -13.87
CA LYS A 493 -6.98 -18.62 -14.28
C LYS A 493 -6.79 -17.49 -13.26
N SER A 494 -7.84 -17.07 -12.55
CA SER A 494 -7.78 -16.00 -11.55
C SER A 494 -6.76 -16.27 -10.44
N ILE A 495 -6.53 -17.54 -10.07
CA ILE A 495 -5.49 -17.92 -9.10
C ILE A 495 -4.11 -17.59 -9.66
N ALA A 496 -3.82 -17.96 -10.91
CA ALA A 496 -2.56 -17.61 -11.57
C ALA A 496 -2.42 -16.09 -11.78
N GLY A 497 -3.52 -15.37 -12.07
CA GLY A 497 -3.56 -13.91 -12.17
C GLY A 497 -3.19 -13.22 -10.85
N VAL A 498 -3.96 -13.47 -9.78
CA VAL A 498 -3.73 -12.86 -8.45
C VAL A 498 -2.36 -13.27 -7.86
N LEU A 499 -1.86 -14.48 -8.16
CA LEU A 499 -0.50 -14.86 -7.83
C LEU A 499 0.55 -14.06 -8.64
N ASN A 500 0.32 -13.78 -9.93
CA ASN A 500 1.24 -12.96 -10.74
C ASN A 500 1.29 -11.51 -10.23
N ILE A 501 0.12 -10.93 -9.89
CA ILE A 501 -0.03 -9.63 -9.23
C ILE A 501 0.84 -9.58 -7.95
N GLY A 502 0.77 -10.62 -7.11
CA GLY A 502 1.67 -10.78 -5.96
C GLY A 502 3.16 -10.82 -6.34
N LEU A 503 3.53 -11.56 -7.39
CA LEU A 503 4.92 -11.69 -7.86
C LEU A 503 5.53 -10.39 -8.42
N VAL A 504 4.72 -9.41 -8.83
CA VAL A 504 5.19 -8.09 -9.31
C VAL A 504 5.20 -7.02 -8.22
N GLY A 505 4.96 -7.39 -6.96
CA GLY A 505 5.02 -6.49 -5.80
C GLY A 505 3.68 -5.85 -5.41
N ILE A 506 2.55 -6.32 -5.95
CA ILE A 506 1.21 -5.87 -5.57
C ILE A 506 0.66 -6.83 -4.51
N ALA A 507 0.74 -6.43 -3.23
CA ALA A 507 0.23 -7.27 -2.14
C ALA A 507 -1.30 -7.39 -2.14
N MET A 508 -1.99 -6.33 -2.59
CA MET A 508 -3.45 -6.22 -2.57
C MET A 508 -4.04 -6.52 -3.96
N GLY A 509 -3.90 -7.77 -4.39
CA GLY A 509 -4.47 -8.28 -5.65
C GLY A 509 -5.84 -8.93 -5.49
N GLY A 510 -6.67 -8.85 -6.53
CA GLY A 510 -7.97 -9.53 -6.60
C GLY A 510 -8.39 -9.84 -8.04
N ALA A 511 -9.56 -10.46 -8.19
CA ALA A 511 -10.19 -10.73 -9.48
C ALA A 511 -11.71 -10.73 -9.26
N ASP A 512 -12.48 -10.11 -10.15
CA ASP A 512 -13.91 -9.90 -9.92
C ASP A 512 -14.67 -11.21 -9.73
N ILE A 513 -15.39 -11.30 -8.61
CA ILE A 513 -15.92 -12.55 -8.09
C ILE A 513 -17.28 -12.85 -8.73
N CYS A 514 -17.41 -14.10 -9.18
CA CYS A 514 -18.48 -14.67 -10.00
C CYS A 514 -18.37 -14.41 -11.52
N GLY A 515 -17.48 -13.50 -11.94
CA GLY A 515 -17.25 -13.13 -13.34
C GLY A 515 -17.78 -11.72 -13.64
N PHE A 516 -16.97 -10.86 -14.27
CA PHE A 516 -17.42 -9.56 -14.75
C PHE A 516 -18.28 -9.69 -16.01
N GLN A 517 -17.72 -10.30 -17.07
CA GLN A 517 -18.39 -10.44 -18.37
C GLN A 517 -19.24 -11.72 -18.45
N GLY A 518 -20.50 -11.54 -18.88
CA GLY A 518 -21.45 -12.62 -19.15
C GLY A 518 -22.12 -13.24 -17.92
N ASN A 519 -23.22 -13.94 -18.16
CA ASN A 519 -24.09 -14.46 -17.11
C ASN A 519 -23.45 -15.61 -16.31
N THR A 520 -23.21 -15.38 -15.01
CA THR A 520 -22.78 -16.43 -14.08
C THR A 520 -23.87 -17.47 -13.80
N THR A 521 -23.54 -18.49 -13.02
CA THR A 521 -24.50 -19.49 -12.51
C THR A 521 -24.36 -19.64 -11.00
N SER A 522 -25.41 -20.06 -10.29
CA SER A 522 -25.36 -20.21 -8.83
C SER A 522 -24.26 -21.18 -8.35
N GLU A 523 -23.97 -22.26 -9.10
CA GLU A 523 -22.86 -23.16 -8.76
C GLU A 523 -21.49 -22.49 -8.97
N LEU A 524 -21.30 -21.81 -10.11
CA LEU A 524 -20.05 -21.09 -10.41
C LEU A 524 -19.80 -19.98 -9.38
N CYS A 525 -20.82 -19.15 -9.11
CA CYS A 525 -20.73 -18.04 -8.19
C CYS A 525 -20.51 -18.51 -6.75
N ALA A 526 -21.19 -19.57 -6.28
CA ALA A 526 -20.92 -20.16 -4.96
C ALA A 526 -19.47 -20.63 -4.82
N ARG A 527 -18.87 -21.22 -5.87
CA ARG A 527 -17.45 -21.58 -5.87
C ARG A 527 -16.52 -20.37 -5.94
N TRP A 528 -16.82 -19.37 -6.78
CA TRP A 528 -16.00 -18.17 -6.91
C TRP A 528 -16.01 -17.33 -5.62
N VAL A 529 -17.13 -17.24 -4.92
CA VAL A 529 -17.24 -16.61 -3.60
C VAL A 529 -16.45 -17.38 -2.55
N SER A 530 -16.54 -18.71 -2.57
CA SER A 530 -15.75 -19.56 -1.67
C SER A 530 -14.25 -19.39 -1.88
N LEU A 531 -13.78 -19.23 -3.12
CA LEU A 531 -12.39 -18.93 -3.45
C LEU A 531 -12.01 -17.47 -3.12
N GLY A 532 -12.77 -16.51 -3.63
CA GLY A 532 -12.44 -15.09 -3.59
C GLY A 532 -12.51 -14.46 -2.20
N ALA A 533 -13.21 -15.09 -1.26
CA ALA A 533 -13.09 -14.80 0.18
C ALA A 533 -11.63 -14.92 0.70
N PHE A 534 -10.74 -15.61 -0.03
CA PHE A 534 -9.32 -15.78 0.28
C PHE A 534 -8.36 -15.06 -0.69
N TYR A 535 -8.85 -14.27 -1.65
CA TYR A 535 -8.00 -13.27 -2.31
C TYR A 535 -7.64 -12.14 -1.32
N PRO A 536 -6.52 -11.43 -1.47
CA PRO A 536 -6.27 -10.20 -0.72
C PRO A 536 -7.42 -9.20 -0.87
N PHE A 537 -7.73 -8.80 -2.11
CA PHE A 537 -8.87 -7.95 -2.47
C PHE A 537 -10.08 -8.80 -2.92
N ALA A 538 -11.25 -8.57 -2.32
CA ALA A 538 -12.44 -9.41 -2.51
C ALA A 538 -13.67 -8.57 -2.92
N ARG A 539 -13.79 -8.32 -4.24
CA ARG A 539 -14.91 -7.62 -4.89
C ARG A 539 -15.72 -8.58 -5.75
N SER A 540 -17.05 -8.55 -5.66
CA SER A 540 -17.94 -9.05 -6.73
C SER A 540 -18.43 -7.87 -7.57
N HIS A 541 -18.42 -8.05 -8.89
CA HIS A 541 -18.66 -7.02 -9.88
C HIS A 541 -19.10 -7.67 -11.20
N SER A 542 -19.94 -7.01 -11.98
CA SER A 542 -20.45 -7.49 -13.27
C SER A 542 -20.71 -6.36 -14.27
N ASP A 543 -20.65 -6.70 -15.56
CA ASP A 543 -20.90 -5.76 -16.65
C ASP A 543 -22.38 -5.31 -16.73
N LEU A 544 -22.61 -4.27 -17.53
CA LEU A 544 -23.93 -3.68 -17.81
C LEU A 544 -24.97 -4.68 -18.34
N HIS A 545 -24.55 -5.68 -19.11
CA HIS A 545 -25.41 -6.58 -19.88
C HIS A 545 -25.68 -7.92 -19.17
N SER A 546 -24.93 -8.20 -18.11
CA SER A 546 -24.98 -9.45 -17.37
C SER A 546 -26.06 -9.44 -16.28
N THR A 547 -26.63 -10.60 -16.03
CA THR A 547 -27.57 -10.81 -14.93
C THR A 547 -26.93 -10.43 -13.60
N ARG A 548 -27.67 -9.65 -12.79
CA ARG A 548 -27.39 -9.39 -11.37
C ARG A 548 -26.92 -10.67 -10.64
N GLN A 549 -25.88 -10.52 -9.83
CA GLN A 549 -25.18 -11.63 -9.18
C GLN A 549 -24.83 -11.40 -7.70
N GLU A 550 -25.50 -10.45 -7.04
CA GLU A 550 -25.33 -10.22 -5.61
C GLU A 550 -25.61 -11.49 -4.78
N LEU A 551 -24.85 -11.68 -3.69
CA LEU A 551 -24.77 -12.97 -3.00
C LEU A 551 -26.10 -13.45 -2.40
N TYR A 552 -27.07 -12.56 -2.20
CA TYR A 552 -28.39 -12.87 -1.63
C TYR A 552 -29.38 -13.48 -2.65
N LEU A 553 -29.10 -13.43 -3.96
CA LEU A 553 -30.06 -13.82 -5.00
C LEU A 553 -30.35 -15.33 -5.09
N TRP A 554 -29.39 -16.17 -4.70
CA TRP A 554 -29.52 -17.63 -4.71
C TRP A 554 -29.24 -18.22 -3.31
N PRO A 555 -30.08 -19.12 -2.78
CA PRO A 555 -29.87 -19.72 -1.46
C PRO A 555 -28.49 -20.38 -1.28
N GLU A 556 -27.98 -21.03 -2.34
CA GLU A 556 -26.68 -21.72 -2.34
C GLU A 556 -25.51 -20.73 -2.31
N VAL A 557 -25.63 -19.61 -3.02
CA VAL A 557 -24.63 -18.54 -3.04
C VAL A 557 -24.64 -17.78 -1.71
N ALA A 558 -25.82 -17.53 -1.13
CA ALA A 558 -25.96 -16.93 0.18
C ALA A 558 -25.40 -17.82 1.30
N GLU A 559 -25.53 -19.15 1.19
CA GLU A 559 -24.93 -20.11 2.11
C GLU A 559 -23.40 -20.17 1.96
N ALA A 560 -22.89 -20.27 0.74
CA ALA A 560 -21.45 -20.21 0.45
C ALA A 560 -20.82 -18.90 0.94
N GLY A 561 -21.46 -17.75 0.67
CA GLY A 561 -21.07 -16.44 1.16
C GLY A 561 -21.06 -16.36 2.69
N ARG A 562 -22.14 -16.78 3.36
CA ARG A 562 -22.19 -16.80 4.83
C ARG A 562 -21.10 -17.70 5.44
N GLN A 563 -20.80 -18.87 4.85
CA GLN A 563 -19.74 -19.74 5.36
C GLN A 563 -18.34 -19.18 5.09
N ALA A 564 -18.04 -18.78 3.85
CA ALA A 564 -16.72 -18.31 3.42
C ALA A 564 -16.36 -16.93 4.01
N LEU A 565 -17.27 -15.95 3.94
CA LEU A 565 -17.02 -14.61 4.49
C LEU A 565 -16.95 -14.63 6.01
N SER A 566 -17.68 -15.54 6.69
CA SER A 566 -17.48 -15.76 8.13
C SER A 566 -16.05 -16.22 8.45
N GLN A 567 -15.38 -17.00 7.59
CA GLN A 567 -13.99 -17.38 7.79
C GLN A 567 -13.03 -16.24 7.43
N ARG A 568 -13.28 -15.49 6.35
CA ARG A 568 -12.51 -14.28 6.01
C ARG A 568 -12.50 -13.28 7.16
N TYR A 569 -13.67 -12.91 7.67
CA TYR A 569 -13.81 -11.96 8.77
C TYR A 569 -13.17 -12.50 10.07
N ARG A 570 -13.32 -13.78 10.38
CA ARG A 570 -12.60 -14.44 11.50
C ARG A 570 -11.08 -14.39 11.36
N LEU A 571 -10.57 -14.45 10.13
CA LEU A 571 -9.14 -14.43 9.82
C LEU A 571 -8.55 -13.02 9.67
N LEU A 572 -9.35 -11.94 9.71
CA LEU A 572 -8.86 -10.56 9.50
C LEU A 572 -7.59 -10.20 10.29
N PRO A 573 -7.41 -10.57 11.59
CA PRO A 573 -6.15 -10.30 12.28
C PRO A 573 -4.94 -11.00 11.64
N TYR A 574 -5.09 -12.21 11.08
CA TYR A 574 -4.03 -12.91 10.34
C TYR A 574 -3.83 -12.33 8.93
N LEU A 575 -4.91 -12.04 8.20
CA LEU A 575 -4.84 -11.43 6.87
C LEU A 575 -4.13 -10.07 6.96
N TYR A 576 -4.49 -9.24 7.93
CA TYR A 576 -3.88 -7.94 8.16
C TYR A 576 -2.42 -8.03 8.64
N SER A 577 -2.11 -8.97 9.53
CA SER A 577 -0.71 -9.27 9.89
C SER A 577 0.11 -9.72 8.67
N THR A 578 -0.51 -10.40 7.70
CA THR A 578 0.13 -10.80 6.45
C THR A 578 0.31 -9.61 5.49
N MET A 579 -0.65 -8.68 5.41
CA MET A 579 -0.47 -7.42 4.68
C MET A 579 0.65 -6.57 5.31
N ARG A 580 0.75 -6.53 6.64
CA ARG A 580 1.86 -5.88 7.33
C ARG A 580 3.20 -6.53 6.99
N ALA A 581 3.28 -7.85 6.98
CA ALA A 581 4.48 -8.57 6.55
C ALA A 581 4.85 -8.24 5.09
N ALA A 582 3.86 -8.09 4.20
CA ALA A 582 4.08 -7.67 2.82
C ALA A 582 4.60 -6.22 2.73
N HIS A 583 4.08 -5.30 3.54
CA HIS A 583 4.61 -3.93 3.65
C HIS A 583 6.06 -3.89 4.18
N ASP A 584 6.35 -4.59 5.28
CA ASP A 584 7.69 -4.58 5.91
C ASP A 584 8.75 -5.29 5.02
N THR A 585 8.39 -6.39 4.35
CA THR A 585 9.34 -7.32 3.71
C THR A 585 9.15 -7.55 2.21
N GLY A 586 8.09 -7.02 1.59
CA GLY A 586 7.77 -7.30 0.18
C GLY A 586 7.30 -8.74 -0.12
N ALA A 587 7.19 -9.61 0.87
CA ALA A 587 6.71 -10.97 0.70
C ALA A 587 5.21 -10.98 0.31
N PRO A 588 4.80 -11.57 -0.82
CA PRO A 588 3.41 -11.50 -1.29
C PRO A 588 2.41 -12.06 -0.27
N ALA A 589 1.25 -11.42 -0.12
CA ALA A 589 0.26 -11.82 0.89
C ALA A 589 -0.40 -13.16 0.53
N MET A 590 -0.98 -13.23 -0.66
CA MET A 590 -1.29 -14.48 -1.36
C MET A 590 -0.06 -14.88 -2.19
N ARG A 591 0.46 -16.10 -2.01
CA ARG A 591 1.73 -16.56 -2.63
C ARG A 591 1.68 -18.02 -3.08
N PRO A 592 2.49 -18.41 -4.08
CA PRO A 592 2.57 -19.80 -4.53
C PRO A 592 3.18 -20.71 -3.47
N LEU A 593 2.85 -22.01 -3.50
CA LEU A 593 3.38 -23.00 -2.55
C LEU A 593 4.93 -22.99 -2.51
N TRP A 594 5.58 -22.88 -3.66
CA TRP A 594 7.04 -22.87 -3.78
C TRP A 594 7.74 -21.66 -3.14
N MET A 595 7.04 -20.56 -2.83
CA MET A 595 7.63 -19.46 -2.05
C MET A 595 7.80 -19.80 -0.57
N THR A 596 6.93 -20.66 -0.03
CA THR A 596 6.98 -21.13 1.37
C THR A 596 7.66 -22.49 1.50
N PHE A 597 7.75 -23.25 0.40
CA PHE A 597 8.31 -24.60 0.31
C PHE A 597 9.18 -24.77 -0.96
N PRO A 598 10.31 -24.04 -1.09
CA PRO A 598 11.15 -24.10 -2.29
C PRO A 598 11.79 -25.47 -2.54
N GLU A 599 12.00 -26.28 -1.51
CA GLU A 599 12.49 -27.66 -1.62
C GLU A 599 11.43 -28.64 -2.19
N ASP A 600 10.16 -28.25 -2.20
CA ASP A 600 9.06 -29.10 -2.67
C ASP A 600 8.86 -28.95 -4.19
N VAL A 601 9.77 -29.58 -4.94
CA VAL A 601 9.81 -29.53 -6.42
C VAL A 601 8.51 -30.06 -7.06
N ALA A 602 7.73 -30.90 -6.37
CA ALA A 602 6.41 -31.32 -6.84
C ALA A 602 5.42 -30.14 -6.84
N GLY A 603 5.43 -29.33 -5.77
CA GLY A 603 4.62 -28.13 -5.63
C GLY A 603 5.01 -26.95 -6.53
N HIS A 604 6.17 -26.97 -7.22
CA HIS A 604 6.65 -25.85 -8.06
C HIS A 604 5.70 -25.47 -9.20
N ARG A 605 4.96 -26.43 -9.75
CA ARG A 605 4.00 -26.20 -10.84
C ARG A 605 2.55 -26.11 -10.38
N ASN A 606 2.32 -25.94 -9.07
CA ASN A 606 0.97 -25.79 -8.55
C ASN A 606 0.49 -24.34 -8.73
N ASP A 607 -0.47 -24.16 -9.64
CA ASP A 607 -1.18 -22.93 -9.96
C ASP A 607 -2.67 -22.99 -9.61
N ARG A 608 -3.09 -24.04 -8.85
CA ARG A 608 -4.48 -24.30 -8.43
C ARG A 608 -4.71 -24.20 -6.93
N GLN A 609 -3.64 -24.11 -6.15
CA GLN A 609 -3.63 -23.87 -4.72
C GLN A 609 -2.68 -22.71 -4.41
N PHE A 610 -2.88 -22.07 -3.26
CA PHE A 610 -2.01 -20.99 -2.80
C PHE A 610 -1.86 -21.02 -1.29
N MET A 611 -0.79 -20.38 -0.82
CA MET A 611 -0.62 -20.00 0.57
C MET A 611 -1.16 -18.57 0.75
N PHE A 612 -1.94 -18.33 1.80
CA PHE A 612 -2.07 -17.00 2.37
C PHE A 612 -1.08 -16.90 3.54
N GLY A 613 -0.18 -15.92 3.44
CA GLY A 613 0.99 -15.81 4.30
C GLY A 613 1.87 -17.06 4.22
N ASP A 614 2.30 -17.56 5.37
CA ASP A 614 3.15 -18.74 5.52
C ASP A 614 2.48 -19.92 6.27
N ALA A 615 1.23 -19.72 6.70
CA ALA A 615 0.50 -20.63 7.59
C ALA A 615 -0.81 -21.19 7.01
N LEU A 616 -1.48 -20.51 6.07
CA LEU A 616 -2.79 -20.94 5.56
C LEU A 616 -2.69 -21.48 4.13
N LEU A 617 -3.04 -22.75 3.92
CA LEU A 617 -3.15 -23.39 2.60
C LEU A 617 -4.61 -23.43 2.15
N VAL A 618 -4.90 -22.98 0.93
CA VAL A 618 -6.25 -22.93 0.34
C VAL A 618 -6.34 -23.84 -0.89
N THR A 619 -7.38 -24.67 -0.95
CA THR A 619 -7.57 -25.70 -2.00
C THR A 619 -8.97 -25.62 -2.62
N PRO A 620 -9.18 -24.77 -3.63
CA PRO A 620 -10.49 -24.54 -4.27
C PRO A 620 -10.95 -25.67 -5.20
N VAL A 621 -12.27 -25.87 -5.28
CA VAL A 621 -12.90 -26.65 -6.34
C VAL A 621 -13.03 -25.80 -7.60
N LEU A 622 -12.35 -26.22 -8.68
CA LEU A 622 -12.26 -25.48 -9.95
C LEU A 622 -12.98 -26.19 -11.11
N THR A 623 -13.91 -27.10 -10.80
CA THR A 623 -14.63 -27.93 -11.78
C THR A 623 -16.12 -28.04 -11.45
N GLN A 624 -16.96 -27.93 -12.49
CA GLN A 624 -18.41 -27.96 -12.37
C GLN A 624 -18.92 -29.30 -11.82
N GLY A 625 -19.98 -29.27 -11.00
CA GLY A 625 -20.57 -30.46 -10.36
C GLY A 625 -19.70 -31.17 -9.32
N ALA A 626 -18.42 -30.83 -9.17
CA ALA A 626 -17.53 -31.50 -8.24
C ALA A 626 -17.88 -31.21 -6.77
N ARG A 627 -17.76 -32.24 -5.93
CA ARG A 627 -17.99 -32.20 -4.46
C ARG A 627 -16.78 -32.69 -3.65
N SER A 628 -15.64 -32.84 -4.31
CA SER A 628 -14.33 -33.14 -3.73
C SER A 628 -13.26 -32.50 -4.61
N VAL A 629 -12.04 -32.39 -4.08
CA VAL A 629 -10.87 -31.83 -4.80
C VAL A 629 -9.60 -32.59 -4.41
N GLU A 630 -8.70 -32.80 -5.37
CA GLU A 630 -7.35 -33.28 -5.11
C GLU A 630 -6.45 -32.10 -4.79
N GLY A 631 -5.85 -32.09 -3.60
CA GLY A 631 -4.96 -31.05 -3.11
C GLY A 631 -3.59 -31.59 -2.75
N HIS A 632 -2.55 -30.92 -3.25
CA HIS A 632 -1.17 -31.12 -2.83
C HIS A 632 -0.93 -30.47 -1.47
N PHE A 633 -0.38 -31.21 -0.52
CA PHE A 633 0.04 -30.70 0.79
C PHE A 633 1.57 -30.73 0.89
N PRO A 634 2.24 -29.56 0.99
CA PRO A 634 3.68 -29.50 1.19
C PRO A 634 4.14 -30.08 2.54
N PRO A 635 5.44 -30.36 2.72
CA PRO A 635 5.98 -31.05 3.90
C PRO A 635 5.55 -30.45 5.25
N GLY A 636 4.93 -31.27 6.10
CA GLY A 636 4.50 -30.84 7.43
C GLY A 636 3.26 -31.55 7.95
N THR A 637 2.60 -30.92 8.91
CA THR A 637 1.29 -31.34 9.43
C THR A 637 0.31 -30.19 9.20
N TRP A 638 -0.90 -30.51 8.75
CA TRP A 638 -1.91 -29.52 8.34
C TRP A 638 -3.26 -29.86 8.98
N TYR A 639 -3.89 -28.88 9.62
CA TYR A 639 -5.18 -29.05 10.29
C TYR A 639 -6.28 -28.37 9.49
N SER A 640 -7.36 -29.08 9.17
CA SER A 640 -8.56 -28.47 8.60
C SER A 640 -9.17 -27.48 9.59
N LEU A 641 -9.46 -26.27 9.11
CA LEU A 641 -10.09 -25.23 9.94
C LEU A 641 -11.62 -25.39 10.03
N TRP A 642 -12.23 -26.23 9.16
CA TRP A 642 -13.61 -26.69 9.32
C TRP A 642 -13.73 -27.75 10.43
N ASN A 643 -12.80 -28.69 10.51
CA ASN A 643 -12.77 -29.77 11.50
C ASN A 643 -11.33 -30.10 11.89
N ALA A 644 -10.91 -29.69 13.10
CA ALA A 644 -9.54 -29.87 13.56
C ALA A 644 -9.12 -31.34 13.79
N SER A 645 -10.06 -32.29 13.69
CA SER A 645 -9.76 -33.74 13.68
C SER A 645 -9.24 -34.23 12.32
N ASP A 646 -9.52 -33.50 11.24
CA ASP A 646 -9.08 -33.85 9.89
C ASP A 646 -7.67 -33.27 9.67
N VAL A 647 -6.67 -34.14 9.79
CA VAL A 647 -5.24 -33.77 9.82
C VAL A 647 -4.48 -34.49 8.72
N VAL A 648 -3.78 -33.73 7.87
CA VAL A 648 -2.87 -34.27 6.85
C VAL A 648 -1.44 -34.23 7.37
N HIS A 649 -0.78 -35.39 7.43
CA HIS A 649 0.65 -35.51 7.71
C HIS A 649 1.41 -35.76 6.39
N ALA A 650 1.87 -34.67 5.77
CA ALA A 650 2.53 -34.68 4.48
C ALA A 650 4.01 -35.10 4.59
N ARG A 651 4.49 -35.81 3.57
CA ARG A 651 5.87 -36.32 3.47
C ARG A 651 6.85 -35.21 3.06
N ALA A 652 8.15 -35.52 3.11
CA ALA A 652 9.23 -34.60 2.76
C ALA A 652 9.25 -34.12 1.30
N ASN A 653 8.43 -34.72 0.43
CA ASN A 653 8.30 -34.41 -1.01
C ASN A 653 6.85 -34.02 -1.38
N GLY A 654 6.13 -33.41 -0.44
CA GLY A 654 4.69 -33.18 -0.54
C GLY A 654 3.86 -34.45 -0.40
N THR A 655 2.53 -34.33 -0.43
CA THR A 655 1.58 -35.45 -0.47
C THR A 655 0.23 -34.98 -1.03
N ASP A 656 -0.24 -35.62 -2.09
CA ASP A 656 -1.55 -35.36 -2.69
C ASP A 656 -2.66 -36.09 -1.92
N VAL A 657 -3.79 -35.41 -1.69
CA VAL A 657 -4.92 -35.91 -0.90
C VAL A 657 -6.25 -35.47 -1.53
N THR A 658 -7.19 -36.40 -1.71
CA THR A 658 -8.58 -36.06 -2.04
C THR A 658 -9.31 -35.56 -0.80
N LEU A 659 -9.82 -34.34 -0.86
CA LEU A 659 -10.55 -33.64 0.22
C LEU A 659 -12.05 -33.62 -0.09
N ASP A 660 -12.89 -33.75 0.93
CA ASP A 660 -14.32 -33.47 0.81
C ASP A 660 -14.53 -31.95 0.64
N ALA A 661 -15.40 -31.57 -0.30
CA ALA A 661 -15.62 -30.19 -0.68
C ALA A 661 -17.08 -29.98 -1.17
N PRO A 662 -18.08 -30.02 -0.28
CA PRO A 662 -19.46 -29.67 -0.62
C PRO A 662 -19.55 -28.24 -1.18
N LEU A 663 -20.64 -27.89 -1.87
CA LEU A 663 -20.72 -26.68 -2.71
C LEU A 663 -20.36 -25.40 -1.95
N GLU A 664 -20.80 -25.33 -0.69
CA GLU A 664 -20.77 -24.19 0.21
C GLU A 664 -19.44 -24.08 1.00
N ARG A 665 -18.48 -24.99 0.75
CA ARG A 665 -17.19 -25.04 1.46
C ARG A 665 -16.02 -25.20 0.51
N ILE A 666 -15.02 -24.35 0.75
CA ILE A 666 -13.65 -24.52 0.25
C ILE A 666 -12.79 -25.23 1.33
N PRO A 667 -12.05 -26.29 1.00
CA PRO A 667 -11.03 -26.84 1.89
C PRO A 667 -9.88 -25.86 2.13
N TYR A 668 -9.60 -25.56 3.40
CA TYR A 668 -8.53 -24.66 3.82
C TYR A 668 -7.94 -25.12 5.17
N HIS A 669 -6.61 -25.04 5.30
CA HIS A 669 -5.85 -25.71 6.36
C HIS A 669 -4.78 -24.81 6.97
N VAL A 670 -4.56 -24.92 8.28
CA VAL A 670 -3.46 -24.25 8.98
C VAL A 670 -2.25 -25.18 9.17
N ARG A 671 -1.06 -24.66 8.89
CA ARG A 671 0.24 -25.32 9.02
C ARG A 671 0.63 -25.50 10.50
N GLY A 672 0.96 -26.73 10.89
CA GLY A 672 1.57 -27.03 12.18
C GLY A 672 2.94 -26.36 12.34
N GLY A 673 3.20 -25.84 13.53
CA GLY A 673 4.35 -24.96 13.83
C GLY A 673 4.00 -23.47 13.77
N ARG A 674 2.73 -23.10 13.60
CA ARG A 674 2.28 -21.69 13.48
C ARG A 674 1.24 -21.29 14.52
N ILE A 675 1.23 -20.00 14.83
CA ILE A 675 0.23 -19.31 15.63
C ILE A 675 -0.35 -18.21 14.74
N ILE A 676 -1.68 -18.13 14.64
CA ILE A 676 -2.38 -17.05 13.91
C ILE A 676 -3.38 -16.35 14.81
N GLY A 677 -3.56 -15.04 14.62
CA GLY A 677 -4.62 -14.28 15.28
C GLY A 677 -5.96 -14.46 14.57
N THR A 678 -7.03 -14.66 15.35
CA THR A 678 -8.41 -14.74 14.85
C THR A 678 -9.36 -13.93 15.73
N ALA A 679 -10.41 -13.38 15.16
CA ALA A 679 -11.50 -12.70 15.87
C ALA A 679 -12.84 -13.46 15.71
N GLU A 680 -13.88 -13.08 16.46
CA GLU A 680 -15.24 -13.53 16.14
C GLU A 680 -15.87 -12.61 15.07
N PRO A 681 -16.32 -13.15 13.92
CA PRO A 681 -16.70 -12.36 12.76
C PRO A 681 -17.99 -11.56 12.98
N ARG A 682 -18.01 -10.30 12.55
CA ARG A 682 -19.18 -9.41 12.55
C ARG A 682 -19.63 -9.06 11.12
N ARG A 683 -20.43 -8.00 10.97
CA ARG A 683 -20.93 -7.49 9.69
C ARG A 683 -19.89 -6.66 8.95
N THR A 684 -19.12 -5.88 9.70
CA THR A 684 -18.05 -4.99 9.21
C THR A 684 -16.71 -5.39 9.83
N THR A 685 -15.60 -4.97 9.21
CA THR A 685 -14.25 -5.14 9.74
C THR A 685 -14.05 -4.31 11.00
N ARG A 686 -14.64 -3.11 11.08
CA ARG A 686 -14.67 -2.24 12.28
C ARG A 686 -15.16 -3.02 13.50
N ASP A 687 -16.36 -3.58 13.39
CA ASP A 687 -17.00 -4.32 14.47
C ASP A 687 -16.26 -5.64 14.78
N THR A 688 -15.53 -6.19 13.80
CA THR A 688 -14.72 -7.42 13.97
C THR A 688 -13.37 -7.13 14.65
N LYS A 689 -12.69 -6.02 14.31
CA LYS A 689 -11.43 -5.53 14.92
C LYS A 689 -11.64 -5.06 16.36
N ALA A 690 -12.83 -4.54 16.68
CA ALA A 690 -13.29 -4.29 18.05
C ALA A 690 -13.62 -5.57 18.84
N GLY A 691 -13.62 -6.75 18.19
CA GLY A 691 -13.81 -8.04 18.82
C GLY A 691 -12.56 -8.53 19.58
N ALA A 692 -12.77 -9.42 20.55
CA ALA A 692 -11.68 -9.99 21.33
C ALA A 692 -10.80 -10.95 20.50
N LEU A 693 -9.49 -10.84 20.64
CA LEU A 693 -8.49 -11.62 19.91
C LEU A 693 -8.37 -13.04 20.49
N THR A 694 -8.36 -14.05 19.63
CA THR A 694 -8.01 -15.43 19.97
C THR A 694 -6.73 -15.83 19.23
N LEU A 695 -5.79 -16.45 19.94
CA LEU A 695 -4.58 -17.02 19.33
C LEU A 695 -4.81 -18.50 19.01
N LEU A 696 -4.87 -18.83 17.72
CA LEU A 696 -4.97 -20.20 17.23
C LEU A 696 -3.55 -20.78 17.08
N VAL A 697 -3.22 -21.80 17.88
CA VAL A 697 -1.91 -22.44 17.95
C VAL A 697 -1.98 -23.81 17.25
N ALA A 698 -1.45 -23.92 16.04
CA ALA A 698 -1.30 -25.19 15.36
C ALA A 698 0.05 -25.82 15.74
N LEU A 699 0.05 -26.86 16.58
CA LEU A 699 1.28 -27.59 16.90
C LEU A 699 1.76 -28.42 15.69
N PRO A 700 3.07 -28.68 15.52
CA PRO A 700 3.54 -29.66 14.56
C PRO A 700 3.15 -31.09 15.00
N GLY A 701 3.28 -32.05 14.08
CA GLY A 701 3.18 -33.48 14.41
C GLY A 701 4.28 -33.93 15.38
N GLU A 702 4.13 -35.11 15.97
CA GLU A 702 5.14 -35.66 16.90
C GLU A 702 6.37 -36.15 16.12
N GLY A 703 7.47 -35.39 16.21
CA GLY A 703 8.78 -35.81 15.74
C GLY A 703 9.49 -36.75 16.72
N SER A 704 10.74 -37.09 16.42
CA SER A 704 11.58 -37.94 17.28
C SER A 704 12.05 -37.27 18.59
N GLY A 705 11.74 -35.98 18.79
CA GLY A 705 12.00 -35.24 20.03
C GLY A 705 10.73 -35.05 20.86
N ALA A 706 10.87 -35.05 22.18
CA ALA A 706 9.76 -34.88 23.13
C ALA A 706 9.17 -33.44 23.19
N GLU A 707 9.63 -32.54 22.32
CA GLU A 707 9.26 -31.12 22.29
C GLU A 707 8.67 -30.74 20.92
N ARG A 708 7.56 -30.00 20.96
CA ARG A 708 6.85 -29.43 19.81
C ARG A 708 6.71 -27.93 20.03
N SER A 709 7.02 -27.11 19.03
CA SER A 709 6.93 -25.65 19.13
C SER A 709 6.12 -25.04 17.99
N ALA A 710 5.47 -23.92 18.26
CA ALA A 710 4.74 -23.11 17.29
C ALA A 710 4.96 -21.62 17.59
N HIS A 711 5.01 -20.80 16.54
CA HIS A 711 5.29 -19.36 16.64
C HIS A 711 4.38 -18.53 15.74
N GLY A 712 4.24 -17.24 16.03
CA GLY A 712 3.53 -16.31 15.16
C GLY A 712 3.64 -14.86 15.64
N VAL A 713 3.31 -13.95 14.74
CA VAL A 713 3.21 -12.52 15.01
C VAL A 713 1.78 -12.09 14.67
N VAL A 714 1.17 -11.31 15.55
CA VAL A 714 -0.07 -10.56 15.27
C VAL A 714 0.29 -9.08 15.28
N TYR A 715 -0.18 -8.34 14.28
CA TYR A 715 -0.01 -6.90 14.17
C TYR A 715 -1.32 -6.18 14.47
N ASN A 716 -1.26 -5.05 15.17
CA ASN A 716 -2.40 -4.17 15.43
C ASN A 716 -2.00 -2.70 15.55
N ASP A 717 -2.83 -1.85 14.96
CA ASP A 717 -2.77 -0.40 14.86
C ASP A 717 -4.20 0.19 14.96
N ASP A 718 -4.41 1.44 14.54
CA ASP A 718 -5.74 2.03 14.35
C ASP A 718 -6.55 1.34 13.22
N GLY A 719 -5.86 0.82 12.20
CA GLY A 719 -6.42 0.16 11.02
C GLY A 719 -6.56 1.07 9.79
N GLU A 720 -6.07 2.31 9.84
CA GLU A 720 -6.21 3.31 8.77
C GLU A 720 -4.88 4.01 8.46
N SER A 721 -4.01 4.26 9.45
CA SER A 721 -2.73 4.91 9.26
C SER A 721 -1.59 3.92 8.94
N ALA A 722 -0.65 4.35 8.10
CA ALA A 722 0.47 3.52 7.67
C ALA A 722 1.55 3.28 8.75
N ARG A 723 1.42 3.87 9.95
CA ARG A 723 2.51 3.98 10.93
C ARG A 723 2.38 2.94 12.04
N ALA A 724 3.43 2.13 12.22
CA ALA A 724 3.55 1.31 13.42
C ALA A 724 3.88 2.20 14.63
N SER A 725 3.10 2.09 15.69
CA SER A 725 3.43 2.65 17.00
C SER A 725 4.31 1.66 17.80
N PRO A 726 4.96 2.14 18.88
CA PRO A 726 5.38 1.24 19.95
C PRO A 726 4.21 0.34 20.41
N CYS A 727 4.49 -0.92 20.69
CA CYS A 727 3.51 -1.99 20.96
C CYS A 727 2.66 -2.51 19.77
N SER A 728 2.83 -2.06 18.51
CA SER A 728 1.98 -2.55 17.39
C SER A 728 2.15 -4.03 17.01
N PHE A 729 3.11 -4.77 17.57
CA PHE A 729 3.32 -6.19 17.27
C PHE A 729 3.26 -7.05 18.53
N LEU A 730 2.41 -8.09 18.52
CA LEU A 730 2.34 -9.16 19.52
C LEU A 730 3.05 -10.40 18.97
N HIS A 731 4.20 -10.72 19.56
CA HIS A 731 5.03 -11.88 19.25
C HIS A 731 4.67 -13.05 20.17
N ALA A 732 4.23 -14.16 19.60
CA ALA A 732 3.79 -15.35 20.34
C ALA A 732 4.66 -16.58 20.03
N ASN A 733 5.05 -17.32 21.08
CA ASN A 733 5.76 -18.59 20.96
C ASN A 733 5.23 -19.59 21.99
N VAL A 734 4.74 -20.75 21.51
CA VAL A 734 4.29 -21.87 22.35
C VAL A 734 5.27 -23.01 22.23
N THR A 735 5.72 -23.54 23.36
CA THR A 735 6.52 -24.76 23.46
C THR A 735 5.77 -25.79 24.29
N VAL A 736 5.55 -26.99 23.73
CA VAL A 736 4.87 -28.12 24.36
C VAL A 736 5.83 -29.29 24.50
N ARG A 737 5.86 -29.92 25.68
CA ARG A 737 6.67 -31.12 25.95
C ARG A 737 5.79 -32.26 26.44
N ARG A 738 6.02 -33.47 25.91
CA ARG A 738 5.47 -34.71 26.46
C ARG A 738 6.45 -35.25 27.51
N ASP A 739 5.99 -35.46 28.73
CA ASP A 739 6.82 -36.00 29.81
C ASP A 739 6.95 -37.53 29.76
N GLY A 740 7.82 -38.09 30.60
CA GLY A 740 8.07 -39.53 30.67
C GLY A 740 6.90 -40.38 31.22
N GLN A 741 5.78 -39.76 31.58
CA GLN A 741 4.51 -40.42 31.92
C GLN A 741 3.44 -40.22 30.82
N GLY A 742 3.82 -39.62 29.69
CA GLY A 742 2.96 -39.37 28.53
C GLY A 742 2.14 -38.07 28.61
N SER A 743 2.24 -37.31 29.70
CA SER A 743 1.44 -36.09 29.92
C SER A 743 2.03 -34.90 29.16
N LEU A 744 1.16 -34.02 28.66
CA LEU A 744 1.56 -32.83 27.91
C LEU A 744 1.63 -31.61 28.84
N SER A 745 2.75 -30.89 28.80
CA SER A 745 2.98 -29.64 29.51
C SER A 745 3.37 -28.53 28.53
N GLY A 746 2.92 -27.30 28.75
CA GLY A 746 3.08 -26.19 27.81
C GLY A 746 3.66 -24.94 28.46
N THR A 747 4.35 -24.12 27.65
CA THR A 747 4.72 -22.73 27.99
C THR A 747 4.37 -21.85 26.81
N LEU A 748 3.57 -20.81 27.05
CA LEU A 748 3.38 -19.69 26.14
C LEU A 748 4.32 -18.57 26.58
N LYS A 749 4.98 -17.95 25.61
CA LYS A 749 5.62 -16.64 25.74
C LYS A 749 4.90 -15.67 24.82
N ILE A 750 4.51 -14.53 25.36
CA ILE A 750 4.11 -13.35 24.59
C ILE A 750 5.12 -12.24 24.90
N ALA A 751 5.53 -11.51 23.88
CA ALA A 751 6.23 -10.23 23.98
C ALA A 751 5.56 -9.24 23.04
N PHE A 752 5.51 -7.96 23.40
CA PHE A 752 5.13 -6.92 22.44
C PHE A 752 6.38 -6.20 21.92
N GLY A 753 6.28 -5.62 20.73
CA GLY A 753 7.38 -4.93 20.06
C GLY A 753 6.90 -3.88 19.05
N SER A 754 7.86 -3.22 18.43
CA SER A 754 7.67 -2.17 17.42
C SER A 754 8.11 -2.61 16.00
N SER A 755 8.38 -3.90 15.79
CA SER A 755 8.70 -4.46 14.47
C SER A 755 8.25 -5.91 14.32
N TRP A 756 8.23 -6.38 13.08
CA TRP A 756 7.97 -7.78 12.70
C TRP A 756 9.03 -8.78 13.21
N ALA A 757 10.17 -8.31 13.75
CA ALA A 757 11.25 -9.15 14.28
C ALA A 757 11.14 -9.38 15.79
N TRP A 758 11.46 -10.60 16.25
CA TRP A 758 11.31 -10.99 17.66
C TRP A 758 12.26 -10.23 18.60
N PRO A 759 11.77 -9.50 19.64
CA PRO A 759 12.62 -8.81 20.61
C PRO A 759 13.46 -9.78 21.46
N GLY A 760 14.79 -9.65 21.43
CA GLY A 760 15.71 -10.41 22.31
C GLY A 760 16.36 -11.66 21.72
N GLY A 761 16.29 -11.86 20.40
CA GLY A 761 17.30 -12.57 19.59
C GLY A 761 17.79 -13.96 20.05
N ALA A 762 17.08 -15.03 19.66
CA ALA A 762 17.66 -16.38 19.56
C ALA A 762 16.94 -17.26 18.52
N ARG A 763 17.40 -17.22 17.26
CA ARG A 763 17.12 -18.16 16.16
C ARG A 763 15.64 -18.45 15.82
N TYR A 764 15.14 -17.75 14.81
CA TYR A 764 14.54 -18.48 13.69
C TYR A 764 15.67 -19.02 12.78
N PRO A 765 15.53 -20.25 12.28
CA PRO A 765 16.07 -20.70 11.00
C PRO A 765 14.92 -20.78 9.96
N ASP A 766 15.10 -20.49 8.67
CA ASP A 766 16.34 -20.15 7.94
C ASP A 766 16.13 -18.93 7.02
N ASP A 767 17.03 -17.94 7.17
CA ASP A 767 17.52 -16.97 6.17
C ASP A 767 16.54 -16.05 5.38
N ALA A 768 15.90 -15.12 6.11
CA ALA A 768 15.59 -13.74 5.68
C ALA A 768 14.89 -12.93 6.81
N LEU A 769 15.22 -11.69 7.19
CA LEU A 769 16.43 -10.86 7.08
C LEU A 769 16.64 -10.12 8.44
N GLY A 770 17.67 -9.27 8.56
CA GLY A 770 17.88 -8.40 9.73
C GLY A 770 18.11 -6.94 9.35
N GLY A 771 17.84 -6.02 10.29
CA GLY A 771 18.16 -4.59 10.16
C GLY A 771 16.98 -3.64 10.30
N ALA A 772 16.52 -3.40 11.53
CA ALA A 772 15.65 -2.29 11.87
C ALA A 772 15.96 -1.81 13.29
N GLU A 773 16.70 -0.70 13.43
CA GLU A 773 16.90 -0.04 14.72
C GLU A 773 15.67 0.79 15.11
N SER A 774 15.39 0.88 16.41
CA SER A 774 14.19 1.55 16.91
C SER A 774 14.33 3.07 16.92
N VAL A 775 13.68 3.74 15.96
CA VAL A 775 13.35 5.17 16.10
C VAL A 775 12.01 5.28 16.84
N ALA A 776 12.07 5.41 18.16
CA ALA A 776 10.91 5.87 18.93
C ALA A 776 10.77 7.38 18.71
N ALA A 777 9.66 7.81 18.10
CA ALA A 777 9.27 9.22 18.09
C ALA A 777 8.54 9.53 19.41
N ASP A 778 9.02 10.52 20.15
CA ASP A 778 8.35 11.02 21.35
C ASP A 778 7.03 11.73 20.94
N GLY A 779 5.88 11.10 21.17
CA GLY A 779 4.58 11.75 20.99
C GLY A 779 3.36 10.84 20.99
N ASP A 780 3.42 9.70 20.29
CA ASP A 780 2.21 8.91 19.99
C ASP A 780 1.71 8.08 21.19
N PRO A 781 0.41 8.10 21.52
CA PRO A 781 -0.15 7.30 22.59
C PRO A 781 -0.17 5.80 22.23
N PRO A 782 0.00 4.89 23.21
CA PRO A 782 0.01 3.45 22.94
C PRO A 782 -1.36 2.97 22.45
N ILE A 783 -1.38 2.37 21.27
CA ILE A 783 -2.60 1.89 20.62
C ILE A 783 -3.29 0.82 21.50
N PRO A 784 -4.62 0.93 21.75
CA PRO A 784 -5.35 -0.06 22.53
C PRO A 784 -5.39 -1.40 21.80
N TRP A 785 -5.00 -2.46 22.49
CA TRP A 785 -5.11 -3.82 21.99
C TRP A 785 -6.50 -4.41 22.27
N PRO A 786 -7.09 -5.19 21.34
CA PRO A 786 -8.28 -6.00 21.64
C PRO A 786 -7.96 -7.01 22.75
N SER A 787 -8.93 -7.24 23.64
CA SER A 787 -8.74 -8.17 24.76
C SER A 787 -8.46 -9.60 24.30
N LEU A 788 -7.54 -10.29 24.96
CA LEU A 788 -7.17 -11.66 24.60
C LEU A 788 -8.20 -12.65 25.17
N ALA A 789 -9.15 -13.09 24.32
CA ALA A 789 -10.19 -14.06 24.66
C ALA A 789 -9.62 -15.44 25.02
N GLY A 790 -8.47 -15.82 24.46
CA GLY A 790 -7.74 -17.02 24.88
C GLY A 790 -6.93 -17.71 23.80
N LEU A 791 -6.70 -19.01 24.02
CA LEU A 791 -5.82 -19.88 23.23
C LEU A 791 -6.60 -21.09 22.72
N ARG A 792 -6.61 -21.30 21.40
CA ARG A 792 -7.16 -22.52 20.77
C ARG A 792 -6.00 -23.36 20.23
N ILE A 793 -5.71 -24.48 20.85
CA ILE A 793 -4.54 -25.33 20.49
C ILE A 793 -4.99 -26.54 19.68
N LEU A 794 -4.42 -26.70 18.47
CA LEU A 794 -4.63 -27.87 17.60
C LEU A 794 -3.47 -28.87 17.78
N GLY A 795 -3.77 -30.16 17.68
CA GLY A 795 -2.78 -31.23 17.96
C GLY A 795 -2.49 -31.46 19.45
N TRP A 796 -3.43 -31.09 20.33
CA TRP A 796 -3.36 -31.22 21.79
C TRP A 796 -4.51 -32.09 22.31
N GLU A 797 -4.19 -33.26 22.87
CA GLU A 797 -5.15 -34.32 23.24
C GLU A 797 -5.73 -34.16 24.67
N GLY A 798 -5.92 -32.93 25.11
CA GLY A 798 -6.40 -32.60 26.46
C GLY A 798 -7.36 -31.42 26.48
N GLY A 799 -8.00 -31.19 27.63
CA GLY A 799 -8.81 -29.99 27.83
C GLY A 799 -7.99 -28.71 27.59
N ALA A 800 -8.64 -27.68 27.05
CA ALA A 800 -8.00 -26.39 26.79
C ALA A 800 -7.50 -25.76 28.11
N PRO A 801 -6.27 -25.22 28.16
CA PRO A 801 -5.78 -24.52 29.35
C PRO A 801 -6.43 -23.14 29.46
N GLU A 802 -6.82 -22.75 30.67
CA GLU A 802 -7.35 -21.40 30.94
C GLU A 802 -6.26 -20.35 30.71
N ALA A 803 -6.56 -19.35 29.88
CA ALA A 803 -5.74 -18.16 29.69
C ALA A 803 -6.31 -17.02 30.55
N GLY A 804 -5.61 -16.64 31.62
CA GLY A 804 -5.99 -15.46 32.41
C GLY A 804 -5.69 -14.15 31.68
N SER A 805 -6.52 -13.13 31.88
CA SER A 805 -6.54 -11.86 31.13
C SER A 805 -5.19 -11.13 31.03
N MET A 806 -5.01 -10.38 29.94
CA MET A 806 -3.89 -9.47 29.72
C MET A 806 -4.51 -8.18 29.18
N ASP A 807 -4.45 -7.12 29.98
CA ASP A 807 -5.41 -6.01 29.87
C ASP A 807 -4.77 -4.71 29.36
N SER A 808 -3.44 -4.64 29.20
CA SER A 808 -2.74 -3.52 28.52
C SER A 808 -1.32 -3.87 28.03
N CYS A 809 -0.72 -3.01 27.20
CA CYS A 809 0.74 -3.05 26.95
C CYS A 809 1.57 -2.54 28.15
N GLN A 810 0.94 -1.99 29.20
CA GLN A 810 1.62 -1.51 30.41
C GLN A 810 1.90 -2.66 31.41
N ASP A 811 1.24 -3.82 31.28
CA ASP A 811 1.40 -5.01 32.15
C ASP A 811 2.61 -5.91 31.82
N LEU A 812 3.52 -5.43 30.98
CA LEU A 812 4.62 -6.20 30.42
C LEU A 812 5.75 -6.49 31.41
N PHE A 813 5.62 -7.57 32.21
CA PHE A 813 6.71 -8.52 32.52
C PHE A 813 6.22 -9.89 33.07
N ALA A 814 4.92 -10.20 33.03
CA ALA A 814 4.35 -11.41 33.65
C ALA A 814 4.36 -12.67 32.75
N SER A 815 5.37 -13.54 32.92
CA SER A 815 5.39 -14.86 32.24
C SER A 815 4.40 -15.86 32.84
N LYS A 816 3.25 -16.10 32.17
CA LYS A 816 2.22 -17.05 32.63
C LYS A 816 2.58 -18.50 32.26
N ARG A 817 2.49 -19.41 33.23
CA ARG A 817 2.71 -20.87 33.02
C ARG A 817 1.38 -21.58 32.81
N LEU A 818 1.24 -22.30 31.69
CA LEU A 818 0.10 -23.18 31.46
C LEU A 818 0.23 -24.43 32.35
N ARG A 819 -0.76 -24.68 33.21
CA ARG A 819 -0.83 -25.87 34.07
C ARG A 819 -2.26 -26.39 34.16
N ARG A 820 -2.39 -27.71 34.25
CA ARG A 820 -3.64 -28.40 34.59
C ARG A 820 -3.82 -28.42 36.11
N SER A 821 -4.79 -27.69 36.63
CA SER A 821 -5.29 -27.80 38.01
C SER A 821 -6.57 -28.63 38.03
N GLY A 822 -6.56 -29.74 38.77
CA GLY A 822 -7.78 -30.46 39.12
C GLY A 822 -8.21 -30.07 40.53
N GLY A 823 -9.36 -29.41 40.66
CA GLY A 823 -9.91 -28.99 41.95
C GLY A 823 -9.63 -27.53 42.30
N ILE A 824 -10.71 -26.75 42.38
CA ILE A 824 -10.96 -25.53 43.17
C ILE A 824 -9.75 -24.60 43.44
N LEU A 825 -9.79 -23.41 42.86
CA LEU A 825 -9.11 -22.21 43.36
C LEU A 825 -10.16 -21.18 43.82
N THR A 826 -10.51 -21.22 45.11
CA THR A 826 -11.17 -20.10 45.78
C THR A 826 -10.12 -19.08 46.21
N GLN A 827 -10.37 -17.80 45.97
CA GLN A 827 -9.60 -16.70 46.54
C GLN A 827 -9.75 -16.72 48.07
N THR A 828 -8.63 -16.82 48.80
CA THR A 828 -8.60 -16.70 50.27
C THR A 828 -7.70 -15.55 50.68
N ASP A 829 -8.33 -14.45 51.08
CA ASP A 829 -7.76 -13.57 52.09
C ASP A 829 -7.71 -14.31 53.46
N HIS A 830 -7.09 -13.68 54.45
CA HIS A 830 -6.70 -14.34 55.70
C HIS A 830 -7.86 -14.74 56.65
N ASP A 831 -7.58 -15.81 57.41
CA ASP A 831 -8.20 -16.27 58.67
C ASP A 831 -9.61 -16.91 58.63
N GLY A 832 -9.73 -18.18 59.09
CA GLY A 832 -11.01 -18.78 59.53
C GLY A 832 -11.27 -20.28 59.27
N PHE A 833 -10.89 -21.14 60.22
CA PHE A 833 -11.45 -22.48 60.59
C PHE A 833 -12.28 -23.39 59.62
N GLU A 834 -11.81 -24.65 59.53
CA GLU A 834 -12.52 -25.97 59.47
C GLU A 834 -13.72 -26.27 58.54
N GLN A 835 -13.53 -27.29 57.67
CA GLN A 835 -14.46 -28.39 57.25
C GLN A 835 -15.78 -28.03 56.51
N ASP A 836 -16.37 -28.86 55.62
CA ASP A 836 -16.29 -30.33 55.47
C ASP A 836 -16.52 -30.84 53.99
N GLU A 837 -16.70 -32.15 53.79
CA GLU A 837 -16.81 -32.89 52.49
C GLU A 837 -18.00 -32.54 51.54
N GLY A 838 -18.02 -33.05 50.28
CA GLY A 838 -19.33 -33.04 49.56
C GLY A 838 -19.60 -33.60 48.14
N SER A 839 -18.64 -33.93 47.26
CA SER A 839 -18.91 -34.62 45.94
C SER A 839 -19.73 -33.86 44.83
N PRO A 840 -19.68 -34.27 43.53
CA PRO A 840 -20.20 -33.47 42.41
C PRO A 840 -21.57 -33.91 41.86
N ARG A 841 -22.24 -33.03 41.09
CA ARG A 841 -23.33 -33.38 40.15
C ARG A 841 -23.25 -32.64 38.82
N VAL A 842 -23.76 -33.29 37.79
CA VAL A 842 -23.82 -32.88 36.37
C VAL A 842 -25.21 -32.29 36.07
N PHE A 843 -25.33 -31.30 35.18
CA PHE A 843 -26.19 -31.35 33.97
C PHE A 843 -26.07 -30.10 33.07
N SER A 844 -26.63 -30.22 31.87
CA SER A 844 -26.49 -29.32 30.72
C SER A 844 -27.69 -28.40 30.49
N ALA A 845 -27.41 -27.22 29.93
CA ALA A 845 -28.20 -26.44 28.97
C ALA A 845 -29.75 -26.44 29.04
N THR A 846 -30.36 -25.26 29.13
CA THR A 846 -31.22 -24.69 28.06
C THR A 846 -31.62 -23.23 28.35
N SER A 847 -32.25 -22.57 27.38
CA SER A 847 -32.66 -21.15 27.36
C SER A 847 -33.99 -20.87 28.06
N SER A 848 -34.24 -19.61 28.44
CA SER A 848 -35.39 -18.79 27.96
C SER A 848 -35.53 -17.45 28.71
N GLN A 849 -36.60 -16.69 28.42
CA GLN A 849 -36.72 -15.23 28.54
C GLN A 849 -37.38 -14.73 29.85
N SER A 850 -37.33 -13.40 30.03
CA SER A 850 -38.42 -12.51 30.53
C SER A 850 -38.54 -12.09 32.02
N SER A 851 -38.18 -10.81 32.23
CA SER A 851 -39.03 -9.72 32.80
C SER A 851 -39.33 -9.54 34.32
N LEU A 852 -39.21 -8.26 34.73
CA LEU A 852 -39.99 -7.49 35.72
C LEU A 852 -39.82 -7.70 37.24
N GLY A 853 -39.84 -6.57 37.99
CA GLY A 853 -39.84 -6.48 39.46
C GLY A 853 -38.57 -5.85 40.05
N ALA A 854 -38.34 -4.53 40.01
CA ALA A 854 -39.03 -3.45 40.76
C ALA A 854 -38.76 -3.44 42.29
N TYR A 855 -38.02 -2.44 42.77
CA TYR A 855 -37.97 -1.97 44.17
C TYR A 855 -37.81 -0.43 44.19
N MET A 856 -38.33 0.27 45.19
CA MET A 856 -38.52 1.73 45.17
C MET A 856 -38.51 2.37 46.57
N GLY A 857 -38.01 3.61 46.68
CA GLY A 857 -38.05 4.49 47.88
C GLY A 857 -36.95 4.20 48.91
N CYS A 858 -36.48 5.13 49.76
CA CYS A 858 -36.69 6.58 49.96
C CYS A 858 -35.48 7.06 50.84
N GLU A 859 -35.07 8.31 51.07
CA GLU A 859 -35.43 9.72 50.74
C GLU A 859 -34.21 10.60 51.19
N SER A 860 -34.08 11.94 51.23
CA SER A 860 -34.74 13.20 50.83
C SER A 860 -33.70 14.33 51.14
N THR A 861 -33.68 15.60 50.68
CA THR A 861 -34.32 16.46 49.64
C THR A 861 -33.44 17.74 49.54
N GLY A 862 -33.43 18.50 48.43
CA GLY A 862 -32.51 19.66 48.30
C GLY A 862 -32.61 20.56 47.05
N ASP A 863 -33.81 21.03 46.71
CA ASP A 863 -34.15 22.24 45.93
C ASP A 863 -33.29 22.72 44.72
N ALA A 864 -33.69 22.21 43.55
CA ALA A 864 -33.98 22.90 42.28
C ALA A 864 -33.50 24.35 41.99
N SER A 865 -32.63 24.50 40.97
CA SER A 865 -32.75 25.37 39.77
C SER A 865 -31.41 25.39 39.00
N GLY A 866 -31.30 25.61 37.68
CA GLY A 866 -32.27 25.75 36.60
C GLY A 866 -31.58 26.32 35.34
N SER A 867 -31.98 25.86 34.13
CA SER A 867 -31.44 26.21 32.78
C SER A 867 -30.13 25.54 32.31
N THR A 868 -30.04 25.42 30.98
CA THR A 868 -28.91 25.04 30.09
C THR A 868 -28.67 26.24 29.12
N PRO A 869 -27.71 26.27 28.15
CA PRO A 869 -26.80 25.22 27.64
C PRO A 869 -25.34 25.68 27.38
N TYR A 870 -24.57 24.84 26.65
CA TYR A 870 -23.30 25.11 25.93
C TYR A 870 -22.04 25.58 26.69
N SER A 871 -20.94 24.85 26.48
CA SER A 871 -19.57 25.38 26.53
C SER A 871 -18.63 24.49 25.70
N GLU A 872 -18.11 25.01 24.59
CA GLU A 872 -16.90 24.48 23.96
C GLU A 872 -15.67 24.91 24.78
N GLN A 873 -14.57 24.16 24.70
CA GLN A 873 -13.33 24.49 25.40
C GLN A 873 -12.15 24.34 24.44
N TYR A 874 -11.59 25.47 24.00
CA TYR A 874 -10.41 25.50 23.13
C TYR A 874 -9.14 25.12 23.90
N ASP A 875 -8.26 24.35 23.25
CA ASP A 875 -6.99 23.83 23.81
C ASP A 875 -5.82 24.74 23.41
N GLU A 876 -5.48 25.70 24.27
CA GLU A 876 -4.63 26.86 23.93
C GLU A 876 -3.13 26.55 23.78
N ASP A 877 -2.65 25.38 24.22
CA ASP A 877 -1.21 25.06 24.29
C ASP A 877 -0.56 24.67 22.93
N ARG A 878 -1.33 24.50 21.86
CA ARG A 878 -0.84 23.93 20.58
C ARG A 878 -0.21 24.89 19.58
N ALA A 879 -0.58 26.18 19.60
CA ALA A 879 -0.29 27.10 18.49
C ALA A 879 1.22 27.41 18.31
N GLY A 880 1.97 27.54 19.40
CA GLY A 880 3.39 27.93 19.37
C GLY A 880 4.30 26.91 18.65
N PRO A 881 4.27 25.61 19.04
CA PRO A 881 5.02 24.56 18.35
C PRO A 881 4.63 24.38 16.89
N GLN A 882 3.34 24.51 16.56
CA GLN A 882 2.83 24.38 15.19
C GLN A 882 3.44 25.43 14.25
N LEU A 883 3.45 26.70 14.66
CA LEU A 883 4.03 27.77 13.82
C LEU A 883 5.54 27.57 13.57
N LEU A 884 6.25 27.04 14.56
CA LEU A 884 7.68 26.72 14.47
C LEU A 884 7.93 25.50 13.54
N ALA A 885 6.95 24.61 13.38
CA ALA A 885 6.98 23.54 12.38
C ALA A 885 6.73 24.08 10.96
N LEU A 886 5.73 24.94 10.75
CA LEU A 886 5.42 25.56 9.44
C LEU A 886 6.64 26.32 8.88
N VAL A 887 7.27 27.17 9.71
CA VAL A 887 8.49 27.90 9.33
C VAL A 887 9.67 26.96 9.01
N ARG A 888 9.80 25.82 9.69
CA ARG A 888 10.85 24.82 9.41
C ARG A 888 10.58 23.97 8.16
N ARG A 889 9.34 23.95 7.65
CA ARG A 889 8.98 23.27 6.40
C ARG A 889 9.18 24.15 5.17
N GLY A 890 9.42 25.45 5.35
CA GLY A 890 9.67 26.41 4.26
C GLY A 890 8.40 26.99 3.64
N GLU A 891 7.26 26.88 4.32
CA GLU A 891 5.93 27.27 3.81
C GLU A 891 5.67 28.79 3.81
N TYR A 892 6.66 29.62 4.20
CA TYR A 892 6.61 31.09 4.15
C TYR A 892 7.98 31.69 3.78
N SER A 893 7.97 32.76 2.99
CA SER A 893 9.16 33.55 2.66
C SER A 893 9.50 34.56 3.76
N PRO A 894 10.79 34.81 4.06
CA PRO A 894 11.21 35.91 4.93
C PRO A 894 10.75 37.31 4.50
N SER A 895 10.28 37.48 3.25
CA SER A 895 9.69 38.74 2.75
C SER A 895 8.24 38.98 3.18
N GLU A 896 7.55 37.96 3.69
CA GLU A 896 6.09 38.00 3.95
C GLU A 896 5.76 38.30 5.42
N VAL A 897 6.74 38.15 6.33
CA VAL A 897 6.60 38.50 7.74
C VAL A 897 6.74 40.02 7.90
N THR A 898 5.62 40.74 7.77
CA THR A 898 5.61 42.20 7.95
C THR A 898 5.87 42.60 9.40
N PRO A 899 6.43 43.80 9.67
CA PRO A 899 6.56 44.33 11.02
C PRO A 899 5.22 44.38 11.77
N GLU A 900 4.12 44.65 11.05
CA GLU A 900 2.76 44.69 11.58
C GLU A 900 2.31 43.30 12.05
N LEU A 901 2.54 42.25 11.25
CA LEU A 901 2.22 40.86 11.64
C LEU A 901 3.02 40.46 12.89
N LEU A 902 4.33 40.72 12.90
CA LEU A 902 5.21 40.41 14.02
C LEU A 902 4.79 41.17 15.30
N MET A 903 4.44 42.45 15.19
CA MET A 903 3.94 43.25 16.32
C MET A 903 2.56 42.80 16.81
N THR A 904 1.67 42.36 15.91
CA THR A 904 0.37 41.78 16.28
C THR A 904 0.56 40.48 17.05
N MET A 905 1.45 39.59 16.59
CA MET A 905 1.77 38.34 17.29
C MET A 905 2.40 38.60 18.68
N LEU A 906 3.35 39.53 18.75
CA LEU A 906 3.95 39.94 20.03
C LEU A 906 2.92 40.55 20.99
N TRP A 907 1.96 41.35 20.49
CA TRP A 907 0.89 41.93 21.30
C TRP A 907 -0.13 40.89 21.80
N ILE A 908 -0.49 39.91 20.96
CA ILE A 908 -1.33 38.77 21.37
C ILE A 908 -0.62 37.97 22.48
N MET A 909 0.68 37.72 22.35
CA MET A 909 1.44 36.95 23.36
C MET A 909 1.70 37.75 24.66
N ASP A 910 1.93 39.06 24.58
CA ASP A 910 2.15 39.94 25.75
C ASP A 910 0.85 40.15 26.56
N SER A 911 -0.28 40.35 25.87
CA SER A 911 -1.59 40.47 26.52
C SER A 911 -2.07 39.17 27.21
N TRP A 912 -1.40 38.04 26.96
CA TRP A 912 -1.72 36.71 27.48
C TRP A 912 -0.69 36.15 28.49
N HIS A 913 0.17 36.99 29.09
CA HIS A 913 1.13 36.52 30.11
C HIS A 913 1.10 37.29 31.45
N SER A 914 0.36 36.70 32.41
CA SER A 914 0.76 36.75 33.82
C SER A 914 1.50 35.45 34.17
N GLN A 915 2.69 35.59 34.76
CA GLN A 915 3.58 34.54 35.30
C GLN A 915 4.56 33.85 34.32
N TYR A 916 5.75 33.56 34.89
CA TYR A 916 6.89 32.79 34.38
C TYR A 916 7.82 33.40 33.29
N LYS A 917 9.13 33.28 33.55
CA LYS A 917 10.23 34.01 32.85
C LYS A 917 10.94 33.21 31.75
N SER A 918 10.53 31.97 31.48
CA SER A 918 11.30 31.01 30.68
C SER A 918 11.19 31.15 29.15
N ARG A 919 10.26 31.97 28.63
CA ARG A 919 9.98 32.06 27.18
C ARG A 919 10.91 33.01 26.40
N ALA A 920 11.80 33.74 27.06
CA ALA A 920 12.77 34.63 26.40
C ALA A 920 13.74 33.87 25.48
N ASP A 921 14.20 32.68 25.90
CA ASP A 921 15.12 31.86 25.10
C ASP A 921 14.45 31.28 23.85
N VAL A 922 13.14 31.01 23.87
CA VAL A 922 12.38 30.55 22.70
C VAL A 922 12.29 31.65 21.65
N CYS A 923 12.01 32.89 22.07
CA CYS A 923 12.00 34.06 21.18
C CYS A 923 13.40 34.32 20.58
N LEU A 924 14.45 34.14 21.38
CA LEU A 924 15.84 34.24 20.93
C LEU A 924 16.20 33.14 19.91
N GLN A 925 15.78 31.90 20.13
CA GLN A 925 15.97 30.78 19.20
C GLN A 925 15.28 31.03 17.86
N ILE A 926 14.01 31.49 17.87
CA ILE A 926 13.26 31.82 16.65
C ILE A 926 13.95 32.96 15.89
N TYR A 927 14.32 34.05 16.58
CA TYR A 927 14.97 35.20 15.95
C TYR A 927 16.34 34.84 15.33
N LEU A 928 17.16 34.07 16.04
CA LEU A 928 18.48 33.62 15.54
C LEU A 928 18.37 32.60 14.40
N ALA A 929 17.34 31.75 14.40
CA ALA A 929 17.07 30.82 13.30
C ALA A 929 16.65 31.55 12.01
N LEU A 930 15.91 32.66 12.14
CA LEU A 930 15.48 33.48 11.00
C LEU A 930 16.56 34.46 10.50
N HIS A 931 17.47 34.94 11.37
CA HIS A 931 18.42 36.02 11.03
C HIS A 931 19.86 35.73 11.50
N PRO A 932 20.67 34.97 10.74
CA PRO A 932 21.98 34.50 11.20
C PRO A 932 23.05 35.57 11.50
N ALA A 933 23.03 36.74 10.86
CA ALA A 933 23.87 37.92 11.17
C ALA A 933 23.41 39.18 10.40
N PRO A 934 23.76 40.42 10.80
CA PRO A 934 24.40 40.88 12.06
C PRO A 934 23.42 41.77 12.89
N GLN A 935 23.26 41.57 14.20
CA GLN A 935 24.01 42.15 15.35
C GLN A 935 23.76 43.63 15.80
N PRO A 936 23.86 44.71 14.99
CA PRO A 936 23.78 46.08 15.53
C PRO A 936 22.40 46.49 16.07
N MET A 937 21.32 46.25 15.30
CA MET A 937 19.94 46.58 15.70
C MET A 937 19.54 45.91 17.02
N PHE A 938 19.94 44.65 17.23
CA PHE A 938 19.62 43.90 18.44
C PHE A 938 20.33 44.47 19.68
N HIS A 939 21.59 44.91 19.54
CA HIS A 939 22.30 45.62 20.61
C HIS A 939 21.64 46.97 20.93
N TYR A 940 21.19 47.72 19.92
CA TYR A 940 20.47 48.99 20.13
C TYR A 940 19.14 48.79 20.86
N PHE A 941 18.33 47.81 20.44
CA PHE A 941 17.03 47.50 21.06
C PHE A 941 17.20 47.02 22.50
N LYS A 942 18.19 46.14 22.74
CA LYS A 942 18.53 45.65 24.09
C LYS A 942 19.06 46.78 24.99
N ALA A 943 19.86 47.71 24.45
CA ALA A 943 20.33 48.88 25.18
C ALA A 943 19.17 49.83 25.56
N HIS A 944 18.23 50.09 24.65
CA HIS A 944 17.04 50.89 24.95
C HIS A 944 16.13 50.23 26.00
N MET A 945 15.86 48.93 25.89
CA MET A 945 15.10 48.16 26.89
C MET A 945 15.76 48.19 28.28
N LEU A 946 17.09 48.16 28.36
CA LEU A 946 17.83 48.25 29.62
C LEU A 946 17.98 49.70 30.14
N ALA A 947 17.95 50.70 29.25
CA ALA A 947 17.91 52.12 29.63
C ALA A 947 16.54 52.56 30.18
N MET A 948 15.46 51.82 29.90
CA MET A 948 14.14 52.00 30.52
C MET A 948 14.09 51.52 31.99
N GLN A 949 14.96 52.08 32.82
CA GLN A 949 14.86 52.03 34.28
C GLN A 949 14.59 53.41 34.89
N PRO A 950 14.17 53.52 36.17
CA PRO A 950 13.53 52.50 37.01
C PRO A 950 12.08 52.88 37.38
N GLY A 951 11.58 54.04 36.92
CA GLY A 951 10.36 54.68 37.44
C GLY A 951 9.10 53.82 37.32
N ILE A 952 8.90 53.14 36.19
CA ILE A 952 7.73 52.28 35.93
C ILE A 952 7.69 51.09 36.91
N LEU A 953 8.85 50.53 37.26
CA LEU A 953 8.93 49.41 38.20
C LEU A 953 8.70 49.84 39.66
N GLN A 954 9.09 51.08 40.01
CA GLN A 954 8.79 51.66 41.33
C GLN A 954 7.30 51.99 41.50
N SER A 955 6.60 52.46 40.47
CA SER A 955 5.13 52.63 40.53
C SER A 955 4.37 51.32 40.74
N CYS A 956 4.97 50.17 40.38
CA CYS A 956 4.40 48.84 40.60
C CYS A 956 4.91 48.15 41.87
N GLY A 957 5.80 48.77 42.65
CA GLY A 957 6.22 48.30 43.98
C GLY A 957 7.25 47.16 44.03
N TRP A 958 7.91 46.83 42.91
CA TRP A 958 8.86 45.70 42.86
C TRP A 958 10.32 46.16 43.03
N ASN A 959 11.00 45.65 44.06
CA ASN A 959 12.41 45.95 44.34
C ASN A 959 13.35 44.89 43.74
N ALA A 960 14.14 45.28 42.73
CA ALA A 960 15.32 44.54 42.30
C ALA A 960 16.42 45.53 41.86
N ARG A 961 17.67 45.27 42.22
CA ARG A 961 18.82 46.05 41.73
C ARG A 961 19.24 45.55 40.35
N VAL A 962 19.77 46.47 39.54
CA VAL A 962 20.55 46.15 38.33
C VAL A 962 21.80 47.03 38.38
N ASP A 963 22.98 46.40 38.33
CA ASP A 963 24.27 47.06 38.14
C ASP A 963 24.59 47.15 36.62
N SER A 964 25.47 48.06 36.23
CA SER A 964 25.41 48.78 34.93
C SER A 964 26.51 48.48 33.89
N GLU A 965 26.45 49.23 32.77
CA GLU A 965 27.45 49.46 31.68
C GLU A 965 27.32 48.54 30.44
N LEU A 966 27.16 49.04 29.20
CA LEU A 966 28.03 49.95 28.43
C LEU A 966 27.29 50.74 27.31
N PRO A 967 27.86 51.83 26.74
CA PRO A 967 27.17 52.72 25.78
C PRO A 967 27.73 52.74 24.32
N ALA A 968 27.13 53.61 23.49
CA ALA A 968 27.55 54.15 22.18
C ALA A 968 27.24 53.34 20.90
N CYS A 969 26.22 53.79 20.14
CA CYS A 969 25.93 53.39 18.74
C CYS A 969 25.15 54.46 17.91
N ASP A 970 25.11 55.72 18.34
CA ASP A 970 24.15 56.71 17.80
C ASP A 970 24.43 57.16 16.35
N ASP A 971 25.71 57.30 15.97
CA ASP A 971 26.12 57.85 14.65
C ASP A 971 25.71 56.98 13.44
N LEU A 972 25.36 55.70 13.65
CA LEU A 972 24.99 54.77 12.57
C LEU A 972 23.51 54.81 12.16
N LEU A 973 22.63 55.40 12.98
CA LEU A 973 21.17 55.39 12.76
C LEU A 973 20.64 56.64 12.05
N ALA A 974 21.46 57.68 11.87
CA ALA A 974 21.05 58.96 11.28
C ALA A 974 20.73 58.92 9.77
N GLN A 975 21.03 57.81 9.08
CA GLN A 975 20.92 57.72 7.60
C GLN A 975 19.90 56.68 7.09
N HIS A 976 19.21 55.94 7.98
CA HIS A 976 18.30 54.88 7.54
C HIS A 976 16.86 55.41 7.34
N PRO A 977 16.22 55.22 6.16
CA PRO A 977 14.94 55.87 5.83
C PRO A 977 13.75 55.45 6.70
N VAL A 978 13.85 54.31 7.40
CA VAL A 978 12.82 53.80 8.32
C VAL A 978 12.77 54.56 9.66
N HIS A 979 13.85 55.23 10.06
CA HIS A 979 13.98 55.88 11.37
C HIS A 979 12.89 56.95 11.60
N ALA A 980 12.58 57.76 10.58
CA ALA A 980 11.53 58.79 10.67
C ALA A 980 10.11 58.21 10.80
N ALA A 981 9.85 57.03 10.21
CA ALA A 981 8.54 56.37 10.30
C ALA A 981 8.28 55.85 11.72
N ILE A 982 9.27 55.20 12.33
CA ILE A 982 9.17 54.68 13.71
C ILE A 982 8.99 55.83 14.71
N LEU A 983 9.74 56.92 14.57
CA LEU A 983 9.64 58.07 15.46
C LEU A 983 8.24 58.72 15.42
N ASN A 984 7.67 58.92 14.22
CA ASN A 984 6.32 59.47 14.08
C ASN A 984 5.25 58.54 14.66
N PHE A 985 5.33 57.24 14.39
CA PHE A 985 4.36 56.25 14.88
C PHE A 985 4.35 56.16 16.41
N VAL A 986 5.53 56.13 17.04
CA VAL A 986 5.66 56.09 18.50
C VAL A 986 5.17 57.39 19.15
N GLN A 987 5.39 58.56 18.52
CA GLN A 987 4.90 59.83 19.05
C GLN A 987 3.37 59.95 19.00
N ASP A 988 2.74 59.61 17.87
CA ASP A 988 1.28 59.73 17.71
C ASP A 988 0.52 58.80 18.67
N GLU A 989 0.94 57.55 18.80
CA GLU A 989 0.17 56.55 19.56
C GLU A 989 0.35 56.70 21.08
N VAL A 990 1.52 57.16 21.55
CA VAL A 990 1.74 57.54 22.95
C VAL A 990 0.90 58.78 23.31
N VAL A 991 0.86 59.80 22.45
CA VAL A 991 0.04 61.00 22.68
C VAL A 991 -1.46 60.66 22.69
N ARG A 992 -1.93 59.79 21.79
CA ARG A 992 -3.32 59.29 21.82
C ARG A 992 -3.65 58.60 23.14
N ARG A 993 -2.85 57.63 23.59
CA ARG A 993 -3.21 56.78 24.74
C ARG A 993 -3.02 57.47 26.09
N CYS A 994 -2.00 58.32 26.26
CA CYS A 994 -1.78 59.04 27.52
C CYS A 994 -2.79 60.17 27.77
N SER A 995 -3.52 60.64 26.75
CA SER A 995 -4.52 61.71 26.91
C SER A 995 -5.91 61.23 27.40
N GLY A 996 -6.17 59.92 27.42
CA GLY A 996 -7.47 59.35 27.80
C GLY A 996 -7.68 59.06 29.30
N MET A 997 -6.61 58.86 30.09
CA MET A 997 -6.68 58.36 31.47
C MET A 997 -6.52 59.45 32.54
N CYS A 998 -7.32 60.53 32.48
CA CYS A 998 -7.25 61.59 33.50
C CYS A 998 -8.53 62.43 33.79
N VAL A 999 -9.74 61.84 33.78
CA VAL A 999 -10.93 62.40 34.46
C VAL A 999 -11.78 61.28 35.11
N ALA A 1000 -12.36 61.58 36.29
CA ALA A 1000 -13.31 60.84 37.14
C ALA A 1000 -14.04 59.60 36.54
N GLN A 1001 -14.06 58.42 37.17
CA GLN A 1001 -14.58 58.04 38.52
C GLN A 1001 -16.11 57.92 38.65
N ASN A 1002 -16.52 56.84 39.33
CA ASN A 1002 -17.82 56.53 39.95
C ASN A 1002 -19.01 56.09 39.07
N HIS A 1003 -19.11 54.75 38.95
CA HIS A 1003 -20.27 53.91 39.33
C HIS A 1003 -21.70 54.18 38.82
N ASP A 1004 -22.27 53.08 38.32
CA ASP A 1004 -23.68 52.68 38.27
C ASP A 1004 -24.63 53.32 37.24
N GLN A 1005 -25.19 52.43 36.41
CA GLN A 1005 -26.39 52.56 35.55
C GLN A 1005 -26.36 53.54 34.36
N ILE A 1006 -25.98 53.01 33.19
CA ILE A 1006 -26.79 53.18 31.96
C ILE A 1006 -27.12 51.81 31.38
N GLN A 1007 -28.41 51.46 31.37
CA GLN A 1007 -28.97 50.37 30.57
C GLN A 1007 -29.32 50.89 29.16
N GLN A 1008 -29.15 50.04 28.15
CA GLN A 1008 -29.82 50.11 26.83
C GLN A 1008 -29.76 51.44 26.05
N ALA A 1009 -28.71 51.64 25.25
CA ALA A 1009 -28.83 52.43 24.01
C ALA A 1009 -27.86 51.93 22.92
N ARG A 1010 -28.45 51.43 21.83
CA ARG A 1010 -27.83 50.96 20.57
C ARG A 1010 -26.58 51.75 20.13
N PHE A 1011 -25.50 51.04 19.85
CA PHE A 1011 -24.59 51.40 18.75
C PHE A 1011 -24.53 50.24 17.74
N VAL A 1012 -25.45 50.28 16.78
CA VAL A 1012 -25.44 49.44 15.57
C VAL A 1012 -24.88 50.31 14.44
N ALA A 1013 -24.15 49.68 13.50
CA ALA A 1013 -23.55 50.28 12.30
C ALA A 1013 -22.38 51.25 12.52
N ALA A 1014 -21.15 50.70 12.63
CA ALA A 1014 -19.92 51.27 12.03
C ALA A 1014 -18.69 50.34 12.20
N LEU A 1015 -18.70 49.12 11.63
CA LEU A 1015 -17.46 48.32 11.48
C LEU A 1015 -17.35 47.31 10.29
N PRO A 1016 -18.29 47.19 9.32
CA PRO A 1016 -17.99 46.46 8.08
C PRO A 1016 -17.17 47.37 7.14
N MET A 1017 -15.84 47.43 7.33
CA MET A 1017 -14.92 48.09 6.37
C MET A 1017 -13.42 47.72 6.49
N ALA A 1018 -13.04 46.78 7.37
CA ALA A 1018 -11.64 46.40 7.59
C ALA A 1018 -11.22 45.06 6.95
N PHE A 1019 -12.19 44.21 6.53
CA PHE A 1019 -11.91 42.92 5.91
C PHE A 1019 -11.76 43.02 4.38
N ASP A 1020 -12.59 43.82 3.71
CA ASP A 1020 -12.67 43.98 2.24
C ASP A 1020 -11.46 44.71 1.59
N LYS A 1021 -10.31 44.71 2.25
CA LYS A 1021 -9.04 45.27 1.74
C LYS A 1021 -7.81 44.37 1.95
N VAL A 1022 -7.98 43.19 2.55
CA VAL A 1022 -6.92 42.16 2.59
C VAL A 1022 -7.15 41.14 1.47
N VAL A 1023 -8.41 40.84 1.13
CA VAL A 1023 -8.84 39.91 0.06
C VAL A 1023 -8.79 40.56 -1.33
N SER A 1024 -7.75 41.36 -1.63
CA SER A 1024 -7.55 41.95 -2.96
C SER A 1024 -6.08 42.12 -3.39
N VAL A 1025 -5.14 41.48 -2.69
CA VAL A 1025 -3.74 41.29 -3.13
C VAL A 1025 -3.25 39.88 -2.71
N PHE A 1026 -4.18 38.92 -2.76
CA PHE A 1026 -3.96 37.47 -2.79
C PHE A 1026 -4.86 36.94 -3.93
#